data_AF-A0A091DAA1-F1
#
_entry.id   AF-A0A091DAA1-F1
#
_cell.length_a   1.000
_cell.length_b   1.000
_cell.length_c   1.000
_cell.angle_alpha   90.00
_cell.angle_beta   90.00
_cell.angle_gamma   90.00
#
_symmetry.space_group_name_H-M   'P 1'
#
loop_
_entity.id
_entity.type
_entity.pdbx_description
1 polymer ?
#
loop_
_entity_poly.entity_id
_entity_poly.type
_entity_poly.pdbx_seq_one_letter_code
_entity_poly.pdbx_strand_id
1 'polypeptide(L)'
;MASGPKMLAPKCLIENVNEKLTVNQEAVQILGKISNPVVVVAIVGLYRTGKSYLMNRLAGQNSGFPLGSTIQSETKGIWMWCVPHPTKPNHTLVLLDTEGLGDVEKVDPKNDSWIFALAVLLSSVFVYNSMSTINHQALQQLHYVTELTELIRAKSSNSNEVQDSTEFVSFFPSFIWIVRDFILELKLQGQPITADQYLENALKLIPGISAKMGQNPNAQISNLPRECIRKFFPNRKCFIFDRPTNNKDHLLNIENVSEDQLDPKFQEQTRTFCSYIFTHAKIKTLKEGIVVTGNRLGALVKTYVKAINSGVVPCLENAVTTLAQQENSAAMQKAADHYSEQMAQRVRFPTDTLQELLDVHSACEKEAIKVFMERSFKDEDQEFQKQLVKIIENKKQDFLLNNEKESDQYCQNELNLLSKALMEKISAGNFSVPGGHHLYMELRKEIERGYQQIPRKGVKAGEVFQRFLQSQVAIEKSILQSDKALTDREKAMEEERAKTEAAEKEQELLKQTVQEQQQKIATQERTLRENMEQLQKKLQLERENILRDQRRVLDQQLQERKAQECDGSEQAPDCQGQRKEISENTTNMAPDIHMSEPLCLIENIEEKLVVKQEALRILSALTQPVVVVAVVGLYRTGKSYLMNKLAGKQKGFSVGSTVQSHTKGIWMWCVPHPEKPDHTLVLLDTEGLGDVEKVNKKNEAQIFALAILLSSTLVYNTMNKIDQGAIDLLHNVAELTDLLRTRNSPDVNEIEDNGDLVSFFPDLVWTLRDFYLSLETDGKLITPDEYLENSLKLKEGSSERIQNFNFPRLCIKKLFPKKKCFIFDSPADKKTLSQLEKLHDDELYPEFVQQVAEFCSYILSHSMAKTLPGGITVNGPRLESLAQTYVDAINSGDLPCMENSVLTLVQRENLGAVQKAVAHYDQQMGQKVQLPTDTLQELLDLHRACEREAMEIFTKNSFKDENQSFQKELQTLLDTKQHDICEQNKKASLERCLTLLQDIFGPLEEEVKQSIYFKPGGHNLFLQKMEMLKAQYYQQPRKGPQAEEVLQNYLTSKQSVSDAVLHTDQALTAKEKEKEEARQKAEAQRVEANRLAAIARENQRIMQEKERLHQQQVRQMEIERANFLAQQQREQERRLREEAERQRALAEAQLRRQKEELERLRNYNPPHDDCILL
;
A
#
# COMPACT_ATOMS: atom_id res chain seq x y z
N MET A 1 4.65 49.93 26.66
CA MET A 1 3.43 49.15 26.40
C MET A 1 3.29 49.00 24.89
N ALA A 2 3.37 47.79 24.33
CA ALA A 2 3.40 47.58 22.88
C ALA A 2 1.97 47.60 22.31
N SER A 3 1.60 48.69 21.63
CA SER A 3 0.29 48.90 21.01
C SER A 3 0.18 48.29 19.61
N GLY A 4 0.43 46.98 19.49
CA GLY A 4 0.12 46.25 18.25
C GLY A 4 -1.39 45.98 18.13
N PRO A 5 -1.98 45.93 16.93
CA PRO A 5 -3.38 45.57 16.76
C PRO A 5 -3.59 44.12 17.22
N LYS A 6 -4.28 43.95 18.35
CA LYS A 6 -4.66 42.64 18.91
C LYS A 6 -6.05 42.27 18.39
N MET A 7 -6.14 41.22 17.57
CA MET A 7 -7.44 40.63 17.25
C MET A 7 -7.99 39.93 18.49
N LEU A 8 -9.23 40.23 18.87
CA LEU A 8 -9.89 39.60 20.02
C LEU A 8 -10.30 38.15 19.74
N ALA A 9 -10.61 37.84 18.48
CA ALA A 9 -11.01 36.50 18.02
C ALA A 9 -10.43 36.23 16.63
N PRO A 10 -10.23 34.96 16.26
CA PRO A 10 -9.82 34.58 14.90
C PRO A 10 -10.92 34.88 13.88
N LYS A 11 -10.51 34.96 12.61
CA LYS A 11 -11.43 35.24 11.50
C LYS A 11 -11.07 34.39 10.29
N CYS A 12 -12.07 33.93 9.54
CA CYS A 12 -11.83 33.22 8.29
C CYS A 12 -11.09 34.14 7.30
N LEU A 13 -9.96 33.66 6.75
CA LEU A 13 -9.13 34.39 5.78
C LEU A 13 -9.44 33.92 4.35
N ILE A 14 -9.54 32.60 4.17
CA ILE A 14 -9.91 31.95 2.91
C ILE A 14 -11.08 31.02 3.23
N GLU A 15 -12.21 31.24 2.59
CA GLU A 15 -13.41 30.41 2.69
C GLU A 15 -13.36 29.31 1.62
N ASN A 16 -13.89 28.12 1.94
CA ASN A 16 -14.04 27.00 1.02
C ASN A 16 -15.54 26.71 0.89
N VAL A 17 -16.20 27.32 -0.09
CA VAL A 17 -17.66 27.23 -0.30
C VAL A 17 -17.93 26.71 -1.69
N ASN A 18 -18.77 25.68 -1.82
CA ASN A 18 -19.10 25.03 -3.10
C ASN A 18 -17.84 24.64 -3.90
N GLU A 19 -16.85 24.08 -3.21
CA GLU A 19 -15.56 23.67 -3.79
C GLU A 19 -14.75 24.82 -4.42
N LYS A 20 -15.06 26.09 -4.10
CA LYS A 20 -14.30 27.26 -4.55
C LYS A 20 -13.66 27.99 -3.37
N LEU A 21 -12.37 28.32 -3.52
CA LEU A 21 -11.63 29.10 -2.52
C LEU A 21 -11.88 30.59 -2.72
N THR A 22 -12.41 31.28 -1.73
CA THR A 22 -12.70 32.73 -1.79
C THR A 22 -12.01 33.49 -0.67
N VAL A 23 -11.45 34.67 -0.97
CA VAL A 23 -10.77 35.50 0.03
C VAL A 23 -11.77 36.35 0.79
N ASN A 24 -11.74 36.28 2.13
CA ASN A 24 -12.55 37.15 2.98
C ASN A 24 -11.95 38.57 2.99
N GLN A 25 -12.71 39.55 2.46
CA GLN A 25 -12.20 40.92 2.30
C GLN A 25 -11.98 41.62 3.64
N GLU A 26 -12.80 41.34 4.65
CA GLU A 26 -12.64 41.94 5.98
C GLU A 26 -11.36 41.45 6.65
N ALA A 27 -11.02 40.16 6.49
CA ALA A 27 -9.74 39.63 6.96
C ALA A 27 -8.55 40.31 6.28
N VAL A 28 -8.60 40.52 4.96
CA VAL A 28 -7.54 41.25 4.25
C VAL A 28 -7.45 42.71 4.67
N GLN A 29 -8.56 43.37 5.00
CA GLN A 29 -8.54 44.74 5.54
C GLN A 29 -7.86 44.79 6.92
N ILE A 30 -8.06 43.79 7.77
CA ILE A 30 -7.34 43.68 9.05
C ILE A 30 -5.83 43.54 8.80
N LEU A 31 -5.44 42.63 7.92
CA LEU A 31 -4.04 42.45 7.51
C LEU A 31 -3.43 43.75 6.96
N GLY A 32 -4.20 44.50 6.15
CA GLY A 32 -3.78 45.78 5.59
C GLY A 32 -3.43 46.86 6.62
N LYS A 33 -3.94 46.77 7.85
CA LYS A 33 -3.63 47.70 8.96
C LYS A 33 -2.35 47.32 9.72
N ILE A 34 -1.78 46.14 9.47
CA ILE A 34 -0.60 45.63 10.18
C ILE A 34 0.65 45.95 9.37
N SER A 35 1.38 47.00 9.78
CA SER A 35 2.64 47.42 9.17
C SER A 35 3.88 46.71 9.74
N ASN A 36 3.73 45.98 10.85
CA ASN A 36 4.82 45.24 11.48
C ASN A 36 5.19 43.98 10.66
N PRO A 37 6.46 43.54 10.69
CA PRO A 37 6.86 42.24 10.16
C PRO A 37 6.05 41.11 10.79
N VAL A 38 5.64 40.14 9.97
CA VAL A 38 4.84 39.00 10.43
C VAL A 38 5.68 37.72 10.56
N VAL A 39 5.45 36.99 11.64
CA VAL A 39 5.84 35.59 11.80
C VAL A 39 4.59 34.77 11.57
N VAL A 40 4.55 33.96 10.51
CA VAL A 40 3.34 33.21 10.14
C VAL A 40 3.53 31.75 10.51
N VAL A 41 2.64 31.20 11.33
CA VAL A 41 2.63 29.78 11.70
C VAL A 41 1.34 29.17 11.17
N ALA A 42 1.46 28.21 10.25
CA ALA A 42 0.31 27.47 9.75
C ALA A 42 0.30 26.06 10.32
N ILE A 43 -0.88 25.57 10.72
CA ILE A 43 -1.08 24.19 11.14
C ILE A 43 -2.01 23.47 10.18
N VAL A 44 -1.58 22.29 9.73
CA VAL A 44 -2.28 21.44 8.77
C VAL A 44 -2.30 20.02 9.30
N GLY A 45 -3.34 19.26 8.98
CA GLY A 45 -3.47 17.87 9.39
C GLY A 45 -4.90 17.39 9.24
N LEU A 46 -5.12 16.09 9.49
CA LEU A 46 -6.45 15.50 9.38
C LEU A 46 -7.47 16.25 10.25
N TYR A 47 -8.75 16.17 9.87
CA TYR A 47 -9.83 16.74 10.68
C TYR A 47 -9.81 16.17 12.12
N ARG A 48 -10.32 16.89 13.13
CA ARG A 48 -10.43 16.37 14.52
C ARG A 48 -9.13 15.89 15.19
N THR A 49 -7.97 16.43 14.84
CA THR A 49 -6.66 16.07 15.46
C THR A 49 -6.17 17.10 16.48
N GLY A 50 -7.02 18.03 16.92
CA GLY A 50 -6.69 19.05 17.93
C GLY A 50 -5.78 20.18 17.43
N LYS A 51 -5.86 20.53 16.14
CA LYS A 51 -5.09 21.63 15.52
C LYS A 51 -5.39 22.99 16.16
N SER A 52 -6.68 23.35 16.17
CA SER A 52 -7.20 24.62 16.69
C SER A 52 -6.83 24.84 18.17
N TYR A 53 -6.80 23.77 18.98
CA TYR A 53 -6.33 23.83 20.37
C TYR A 53 -4.88 24.31 20.46
N LEU A 54 -3.96 23.73 19.67
CA LEU A 54 -2.56 24.13 19.67
C LEU A 54 -2.37 25.58 19.20
N MET A 55 -3.21 26.04 18.27
CA MET A 55 -3.21 27.42 17.80
C MET A 55 -3.71 28.39 18.87
N ASN A 56 -4.73 28.03 19.64
CA ASN A 56 -5.17 28.82 20.80
C ASN A 56 -4.04 28.96 21.83
N ARG A 57 -3.33 27.86 22.12
CA ARG A 57 -2.17 27.88 23.02
C ARG A 57 -1.04 28.77 22.50
N LEU A 58 -0.76 28.78 21.19
CA LEU A 58 0.19 29.72 20.60
C LEU A 58 -0.27 31.19 20.67
N ALA A 59 -1.57 31.44 20.65
CA ALA A 59 -2.14 32.78 20.86
C ALA A 59 -2.07 33.22 22.34
N GLY A 60 -1.69 32.32 23.25
CA GLY A 60 -1.67 32.54 24.69
C GLY A 60 -3.06 32.56 25.32
N GLN A 61 -4.04 31.89 24.70
CA GLN A 61 -5.42 31.81 25.17
C GLN A 61 -5.93 30.36 25.17
N ASN A 62 -6.97 30.08 25.98
CA ASN A 62 -7.61 28.75 25.99
C ASN A 62 -8.68 28.63 24.90
N SER A 63 -9.38 29.73 24.64
CA SER A 63 -10.40 29.86 23.62
C SER A 63 -9.96 30.78 22.48
N GLY A 64 -10.58 30.64 21.31
CA GLY A 64 -10.22 31.41 20.12
C GLY A 64 -10.73 30.76 18.85
N PHE A 65 -9.90 29.94 18.21
CA PHE A 65 -10.32 29.10 17.09
C PHE A 65 -11.35 28.08 17.63
N PRO A 66 -12.51 27.92 16.96
CA PRO A 66 -13.55 27.05 17.45
C PRO A 66 -13.05 25.61 17.52
N LEU A 67 -13.20 24.99 18.69
CA LEU A 67 -12.97 23.56 18.87
C LEU A 67 -14.31 22.85 18.68
N GLY A 68 -14.38 21.86 17.79
CA GLY A 68 -15.58 21.02 17.73
C GLY A 68 -15.35 19.64 18.29
N SER A 69 -16.41 19.12 18.89
CA SER A 69 -16.49 17.84 19.59
C SER A 69 -17.31 16.78 18.84
N THR A 70 -17.99 17.16 17.74
CA THR A 70 -18.87 16.31 16.93
C THR A 70 -18.12 15.61 15.79
N ILE A 71 -18.79 14.73 15.03
CA ILE A 71 -18.14 13.99 13.92
C ILE A 71 -17.90 14.82 12.65
N GLN A 72 -18.63 15.92 12.45
CA GLN A 72 -18.49 16.83 11.29
C GLN A 72 -17.20 17.66 11.40
N SER A 73 -16.71 18.33 10.35
CA SER A 73 -15.57 19.25 10.47
C SER A 73 -16.01 20.70 10.74
N GLU A 74 -15.49 21.34 11.80
CA GLU A 74 -15.83 22.75 12.13
C GLU A 74 -15.13 23.75 11.22
N THR A 75 -13.80 23.66 11.12
CA THR A 75 -13.01 24.64 10.38
C THR A 75 -13.16 24.37 8.89
N LYS A 76 -13.79 25.30 8.16
CA LYS A 76 -13.81 25.30 6.69
C LYS A 76 -12.89 26.40 6.16
N GLY A 77 -12.06 26.07 5.17
CA GLY A 77 -11.04 26.95 4.59
C GLY A 77 -9.80 27.18 5.49
N ILE A 78 -9.25 28.40 5.48
CA ILE A 78 -8.10 28.81 6.29
C ILE A 78 -8.50 30.00 7.16
N TRP A 79 -8.34 29.86 8.47
CA TRP A 79 -8.64 30.89 9.45
C TRP A 79 -7.37 31.55 9.96
N MET A 80 -7.42 32.84 10.26
CA MET A 80 -6.29 33.60 10.76
C MET A 80 -6.55 34.21 12.13
N TRP A 81 -5.50 34.30 12.95
CA TRP A 81 -5.49 35.09 14.18
C TRP A 81 -4.19 35.88 14.31
N CYS A 82 -4.30 37.22 14.34
CA CYS A 82 -3.16 38.11 14.47
C CYS A 82 -3.02 38.60 15.91
N VAL A 83 -1.90 38.26 16.56
CA VAL A 83 -1.57 38.67 17.93
C VAL A 83 -0.17 39.28 18.00
N PRO A 84 0.12 40.16 18.97
CA PRO A 84 1.48 40.63 19.20
C PRO A 84 2.43 39.46 19.48
N HIS A 85 3.63 39.48 18.89
CA HIS A 85 4.58 38.38 19.11
C HIS A 85 5.09 38.39 20.56
N PRO A 86 5.02 37.27 21.31
CA PRO A 86 5.32 37.27 22.76
C PRO A 86 6.76 37.65 23.12
N THR A 87 7.75 37.20 22.34
CA THR A 87 9.18 37.40 22.62
C THR A 87 9.89 38.40 21.69
N LYS A 88 9.24 38.86 20.60
CA LYS A 88 9.85 39.72 19.57
C LYS A 88 9.09 41.04 19.53
N PRO A 89 9.60 42.11 20.18
CA PRO A 89 8.93 43.40 20.14
C PRO A 89 8.81 43.88 18.69
N ASN A 90 7.74 44.61 18.38
CA ASN A 90 7.43 45.15 17.04
C ASN A 90 7.19 44.11 15.94
N HIS A 91 6.90 42.85 16.31
CA HIS A 91 6.51 41.81 15.37
C HIS A 91 5.08 41.34 15.66
N THR A 92 4.39 40.87 14.63
CA THR A 92 3.06 40.27 14.75
C THR A 92 3.16 38.77 14.49
N LEU A 93 2.61 37.95 15.38
CA LEU A 93 2.42 36.52 15.17
C LEU A 93 1.07 36.32 14.47
N VAL A 94 1.10 35.68 13.30
CA VAL A 94 -0.08 35.33 12.51
C VAL A 94 -0.23 33.82 12.56
N LEU A 95 -1.32 33.37 13.17
CA LEU A 95 -1.66 31.97 13.31
C LEU A 95 -2.66 31.59 12.22
N LEU A 96 -2.34 30.61 11.38
CA LEU A 96 -3.20 30.08 10.33
C LEU A 96 -3.67 28.67 10.69
N ASP A 97 -4.93 28.52 11.09
CA ASP A 97 -5.56 27.22 11.33
C ASP A 97 -6.31 26.77 10.07
N THR A 98 -6.01 25.57 9.58
CA THR A 98 -6.64 25.07 8.35
C THR A 98 -7.77 24.11 8.64
N GLU A 99 -8.66 24.03 7.66
CA GLU A 99 -9.60 22.94 7.51
C GLU A 99 -8.91 21.58 7.63
N GLY A 100 -9.63 20.63 8.22
CA GLY A 100 -9.17 19.26 8.35
C GLY A 100 -9.10 18.56 7.02
N LEU A 101 -7.93 17.98 6.73
CA LEU A 101 -7.73 17.15 5.54
C LEU A 101 -8.45 15.80 5.70
N GLY A 102 -8.86 15.20 4.59
CA GLY A 102 -9.38 13.83 4.55
C GLY A 102 -10.74 13.64 5.24
N ASP A 103 -11.56 14.69 5.27
CA ASP A 103 -12.93 14.64 5.78
C ASP A 103 -13.79 13.72 4.89
N VAL A 104 -14.39 12.70 5.50
CA VAL A 104 -15.19 11.64 4.85
C VAL A 104 -16.44 12.23 4.17
N GLU A 105 -16.90 13.40 4.61
CA GLU A 105 -18.04 14.09 4.02
C GLU A 105 -17.67 14.96 2.81
N LYS A 106 -16.40 15.06 2.38
CA LYS A 106 -16.01 15.81 1.17
C LYS A 106 -16.08 14.94 -0.08
N VAL A 107 -16.52 15.52 -1.20
CA VAL A 107 -16.56 14.83 -2.51
C VAL A 107 -15.24 15.00 -3.27
N ASP A 108 -14.61 16.18 -3.19
CA ASP A 108 -13.36 16.50 -3.89
C ASP A 108 -12.22 16.84 -2.92
N PRO A 109 -11.13 16.04 -2.86
CA PRO A 109 -9.93 16.36 -2.09
C PRO A 109 -9.05 17.44 -2.74
N LYS A 110 -9.34 17.92 -3.96
CA LYS A 110 -8.49 18.91 -4.65
C LYS A 110 -8.29 20.20 -3.86
N ASN A 111 -9.30 20.64 -3.11
CA ASN A 111 -9.16 21.80 -2.24
C ASN A 111 -8.29 21.52 -1.01
N ASP A 112 -8.20 20.27 -0.54
CA ASP A 112 -7.28 19.88 0.52
C ASP A 112 -5.82 20.07 0.05
N SER A 113 -5.51 19.68 -1.20
CA SER A 113 -4.19 19.94 -1.81
C SER A 113 -3.89 21.45 -1.95
N TRP A 114 -4.88 22.26 -2.34
CA TRP A 114 -4.69 23.72 -2.41
C TRP A 114 -4.54 24.38 -1.04
N ILE A 115 -5.31 23.95 -0.04
CA ILE A 115 -5.20 24.42 1.34
C ILE A 115 -3.81 24.08 1.89
N PHE A 116 -3.32 22.87 1.63
CA PHE A 116 -1.97 22.44 1.98
C PHE A 116 -0.91 23.33 1.31
N ALA A 117 -1.00 23.54 0.00
CA ALA A 117 -0.08 24.39 -0.75
C ALA A 117 -0.10 25.85 -0.28
N LEU A 118 -1.28 26.42 -0.02
CA LEU A 118 -1.43 27.79 0.51
C LEU A 118 -0.83 27.92 1.92
N ALA A 119 -1.03 26.93 2.78
CA ALA A 119 -0.43 26.91 4.12
C ALA A 119 1.11 26.89 4.05
N VAL A 120 1.69 26.15 3.11
CA VAL A 120 3.15 26.17 2.85
C VAL A 120 3.59 27.55 2.33
N LEU A 121 2.91 28.09 1.31
CA LEU A 121 3.28 29.37 0.69
C LEU A 121 3.20 30.56 1.65
N LEU A 122 2.18 30.60 2.50
CA LEU A 122 1.90 31.74 3.38
C LEU A 122 2.72 31.70 4.68
N SER A 123 3.13 30.51 5.14
CA SER A 123 3.77 30.34 6.47
C SER A 123 5.28 30.54 6.48
N SER A 124 5.82 30.93 7.65
CA SER A 124 7.23 30.83 8.01
C SER A 124 7.57 29.50 8.67
N VAL A 125 6.59 28.95 9.40
CA VAL A 125 6.64 27.65 10.06
C VAL A 125 5.40 26.87 9.67
N PHE A 126 5.61 25.70 9.10
CA PHE A 126 4.57 24.79 8.69
C PHE A 126 4.52 23.64 9.68
N VAL A 127 3.40 23.52 10.37
CA VAL A 127 3.15 22.51 11.39
C VAL A 127 2.24 21.45 10.79
N TYR A 128 2.75 20.24 10.60
CA TYR A 128 1.95 19.08 10.23
C TYR A 128 1.55 18.32 11.50
N ASN A 129 0.25 18.18 11.75
CA ASN A 129 -0.31 17.59 12.96
C ASN A 129 -1.01 16.27 12.64
N SER A 130 -0.48 15.17 13.19
CA SER A 130 -1.04 13.82 13.08
C SER A 130 -1.28 13.21 14.45
N MET A 131 -2.03 12.12 14.51
CA MET A 131 -2.29 11.36 15.75
C MET A 131 -1.43 10.11 15.82
N SER A 132 -1.18 9.64 17.03
CA SER A 132 -0.57 8.37 17.40
C SER A 132 0.89 8.21 16.98
N THR A 133 1.18 7.83 15.73
CA THR A 133 2.52 7.39 15.29
C THR A 133 2.81 7.85 13.86
N ILE A 134 4.09 8.03 13.52
CA ILE A 134 4.52 8.19 12.13
C ILE A 134 4.63 6.79 11.51
N ASN A 135 3.58 6.38 10.81
CA ASN A 135 3.52 5.12 10.07
C ASN A 135 3.52 5.36 8.55
N HIS A 136 3.53 4.29 7.75
CA HIS A 136 3.51 4.40 6.30
C HIS A 136 2.25 5.13 5.80
N GLN A 137 1.09 4.94 6.44
CA GLN A 137 -0.14 5.66 6.13
C GLN A 137 0.02 7.17 6.39
N ALA A 138 0.62 7.58 7.50
CA ALA A 138 0.87 8.99 7.81
C ALA A 138 1.82 9.64 6.78
N LEU A 139 2.80 8.89 6.26
CA LEU A 139 3.65 9.33 5.16
C LEU A 139 2.92 9.38 3.81
N GLN A 140 2.01 8.44 3.54
CA GLN A 140 1.14 8.50 2.35
C GLN A 140 0.12 9.64 2.43
N GLN A 141 -0.40 9.95 3.61
CA GLN A 141 -1.25 11.11 3.84
C GLN A 141 -0.49 12.43 3.60
N LEU A 142 0.85 12.40 3.54
CA LEU A 142 1.69 13.51 3.07
C LEU A 142 1.94 13.48 1.55
N HIS A 143 1.17 12.75 0.75
CA HIS A 143 1.19 12.87 -0.72
C HIS A 143 0.94 14.30 -1.19
N TYR A 144 0.27 15.14 -0.40
CA TYR A 144 0.16 16.57 -0.67
C TYR A 144 1.54 17.24 -0.83
N VAL A 145 2.58 16.75 -0.14
CA VAL A 145 3.96 17.22 -0.29
C VAL A 145 4.53 16.82 -1.66
N THR A 146 4.19 15.64 -2.18
CA THR A 146 4.64 15.20 -3.51
C THR A 146 3.96 15.97 -4.62
N GLU A 147 2.72 16.43 -4.40
CA GLU A 147 1.99 17.29 -5.35
C GLU A 147 2.47 18.75 -5.36
N LEU A 148 3.27 19.19 -4.38
CA LEU A 148 3.70 20.60 -4.30
C LEU A 148 4.45 21.06 -5.55
N THR A 149 5.17 20.17 -6.24
CA THR A 149 5.85 20.50 -7.50
C THR A 149 4.88 20.78 -8.65
N GLU A 150 3.68 20.21 -8.61
CA GLU A 150 2.61 20.44 -9.58
C GLU A 150 1.76 21.67 -9.20
N LEU A 151 1.62 21.92 -7.90
CA LEU A 151 0.77 22.98 -7.34
C LEU A 151 1.49 24.31 -7.10
N ILE A 152 2.83 24.35 -7.13
CA ILE A 152 3.62 25.56 -6.89
C ILE A 152 4.73 25.67 -7.94
N ARG A 153 4.88 26.86 -8.53
CA ARG A 153 6.02 27.20 -9.40
C ARG A 153 6.97 28.20 -8.75
N ALA A 154 8.26 27.97 -8.88
CA ALA A 154 9.28 28.88 -8.38
C ALA A 154 9.58 30.03 -9.35
N LYS A 155 9.48 29.76 -10.66
CA LYS A 155 9.74 30.70 -11.76
C LYS A 155 8.61 30.77 -12.77
N SER A 156 8.55 31.87 -13.51
CA SER A 156 7.56 32.14 -14.55
C SER A 156 7.92 31.55 -15.93
N SER A 157 9.21 31.29 -16.17
CA SER A 157 9.71 30.67 -17.41
C SER A 157 9.54 29.14 -17.39
N ASN A 158 9.27 28.54 -18.56
CA ASN A 158 9.14 27.09 -18.73
C ASN A 158 10.51 26.38 -18.63
N SER A 159 11.17 26.44 -17.49
CA SER A 159 12.33 25.60 -17.19
C SER A 159 11.90 24.25 -16.62
N ASN A 160 12.67 23.19 -16.93
CA ASN A 160 12.47 21.82 -16.45
C ASN A 160 12.08 21.75 -14.96
N GLU A 161 11.06 20.95 -14.61
CA GLU A 161 10.53 20.73 -13.24
C GLU A 161 11.61 20.45 -12.18
N VAL A 162 12.75 19.89 -12.60
CA VAL A 162 13.91 19.59 -11.75
C VAL A 162 14.54 20.86 -11.16
N GLN A 163 14.54 22.00 -11.85
CA GLN A 163 15.14 23.25 -11.36
C GLN A 163 14.30 23.92 -10.26
N ASP A 164 12.97 23.91 -10.38
CA ASP A 164 12.06 24.52 -9.38
C ASP A 164 12.19 23.86 -8.00
N SER A 165 12.39 22.53 -8.00
CA SER A 165 12.58 21.75 -6.76
C SER A 165 13.81 22.13 -5.93
N THR A 166 14.83 22.75 -6.54
CA THR A 166 16.03 23.25 -5.82
C THR A 166 15.84 24.65 -5.26
N GLU A 167 14.90 25.42 -5.82
CA GLU A 167 14.58 26.77 -5.36
C GLU A 167 13.59 26.76 -4.19
N PHE A 168 12.82 25.68 -4.00
CA PHE A 168 11.88 25.49 -2.89
C PHE A 168 12.53 25.70 -1.52
N VAL A 169 13.76 25.22 -1.35
CA VAL A 169 14.58 25.37 -0.14
C VAL A 169 14.73 26.83 0.31
N SER A 170 14.75 27.79 -0.63
CA SER A 170 15.00 29.20 -0.31
C SER A 170 13.84 29.90 0.39
N PHE A 171 12.60 29.41 0.23
CA PHE A 171 11.40 30.10 0.71
C PHE A 171 10.40 29.20 1.45
N PHE A 172 10.55 27.87 1.37
CA PHE A 172 9.70 26.96 2.12
C PHE A 172 9.88 27.18 3.63
N PRO A 173 8.80 27.06 4.40
CA PRO A 173 8.82 27.26 5.84
C PRO A 173 9.68 26.20 6.55
N SER A 174 10.00 26.43 7.82
CA SER A 174 10.52 25.33 8.66
C SER A 174 9.41 24.31 8.90
N PHE A 175 9.71 23.02 8.75
CA PHE A 175 8.73 21.95 8.92
C PHE A 175 8.74 21.42 10.35
N ILE A 176 7.56 21.34 10.97
CA ILE A 176 7.39 20.77 12.30
C ILE A 176 6.35 19.68 12.21
N TRP A 177 6.74 18.44 12.55
CA TRP A 177 5.79 17.36 12.70
C TRP A 177 5.37 17.23 14.17
N ILE A 178 4.09 17.43 14.43
CA ILE A 178 3.46 17.19 15.72
C ILE A 178 2.77 15.83 15.68
N VAL A 179 3.17 14.94 16.60
CA VAL A 179 2.52 13.64 16.81
C VAL A 179 1.76 13.68 18.13
N ARG A 180 0.44 13.77 18.03
CA ARG A 180 -0.50 13.84 19.16
C ARG A 180 -0.80 12.46 19.71
N ASP A 181 -1.19 12.39 20.98
CA ASP A 181 -1.56 11.16 21.69
C ASP A 181 -0.51 10.05 21.50
N PHE A 182 0.77 10.43 21.60
CA PHE A 182 1.89 9.53 21.42
C PHE A 182 1.99 8.58 22.62
N ILE A 183 1.84 7.27 22.40
CA ILE A 183 1.80 6.25 23.46
C ILE A 183 3.06 5.38 23.56
N LEU A 184 3.96 5.47 22.58
CA LEU A 184 5.10 4.55 22.47
C LEU A 184 6.29 4.99 23.31
N GLU A 185 7.14 4.02 23.69
CA GLU A 185 8.46 4.34 24.22
C GLU A 185 9.42 4.74 23.08
N LEU A 186 10.06 5.90 23.19
CA LEU A 186 11.09 6.36 22.27
C LEU A 186 12.40 5.57 22.45
N LYS A 187 12.38 4.29 22.05
CA LYS A 187 13.53 3.39 22.05
C LYS A 187 13.65 2.69 20.71
N LEU A 188 14.83 2.74 20.09
CA LEU A 188 15.16 2.01 18.87
C LEU A 188 16.33 1.07 19.17
N GLN A 189 16.20 -0.22 18.85
CA GLN A 189 17.20 -1.25 19.17
C GLN A 189 17.64 -1.24 20.65
N GLY A 190 16.70 -0.97 21.56
CA GLY A 190 16.96 -0.89 23.01
C GLY A 190 17.59 0.42 23.51
N GLN A 191 18.03 1.33 22.62
CA GLN A 191 18.59 2.63 22.99
C GLN A 191 17.53 3.74 22.99
N PRO A 192 17.56 4.68 23.95
CA PRO A 192 16.65 5.82 23.96
C PRO A 192 16.95 6.79 22.81
N ILE A 193 15.92 7.26 22.12
CA ILE A 193 16.02 8.23 21.03
C ILE A 193 15.21 9.50 21.35
N THR A 194 15.55 10.61 20.71
CA THR A 194 14.76 11.85 20.78
C THR A 194 13.59 11.82 19.79
N ALA A 195 12.61 12.71 19.95
CA ALA A 195 11.52 12.86 18.99
C ALA A 195 12.03 13.24 17.58
N ASP A 196 13.10 14.04 17.50
CA ASP A 196 13.72 14.39 16.21
C ASP A 196 14.39 13.18 15.57
N GLN A 197 15.09 12.35 16.35
CA GLN A 197 15.66 11.10 15.86
C GLN A 197 14.57 10.12 15.39
N TYR A 198 13.41 10.09 16.06
CA TYR A 198 12.25 9.32 15.61
C TYR A 198 11.75 9.79 14.24
N LEU A 199 11.65 11.10 14.01
CA LEU A 199 11.28 11.66 12.71
C LEU A 199 12.31 11.35 11.63
N GLU A 200 13.60 11.56 11.90
CA GLU A 200 14.66 11.29 10.91
C GLU A 200 14.76 9.79 10.58
N ASN A 201 14.51 8.90 11.55
CA ASN A 201 14.40 7.46 11.28
C ASN A 201 13.21 7.13 10.38
N ALA A 202 12.05 7.77 10.59
CA ALA A 202 10.87 7.57 9.75
C ALA A 202 11.06 8.11 8.31
N LEU A 203 11.85 9.17 8.16
CA LEU A 203 12.22 9.78 6.87
C LEU A 203 13.45 9.14 6.21
N LYS A 204 14.08 8.15 6.84
CA LYS A 204 15.21 7.43 6.26
C LYS A 204 14.76 6.75 4.96
N LEU A 205 15.53 6.94 3.89
CA LEU A 205 15.20 6.34 2.60
C LEU A 205 15.41 4.83 2.69
N ILE A 206 14.46 4.09 2.14
CA ILE A 206 14.53 2.64 2.11
C ILE A 206 15.54 2.24 1.02
N PRO A 207 16.63 1.50 1.35
CA PRO A 207 17.63 1.10 0.37
C PRO A 207 17.00 0.20 -0.70
N GLY A 208 17.13 0.59 -1.97
CA GLY A 208 16.89 -0.34 -3.07
C GLY A 208 18.04 -1.33 -3.16
N ILE A 209 17.75 -2.62 -3.32
CA ILE A 209 18.76 -3.64 -3.63
C ILE A 209 19.45 -3.27 -4.95
N SER A 210 20.57 -2.54 -4.86
CA SER A 210 21.56 -2.24 -5.89
C SER A 210 21.07 -1.69 -7.24
N ALA A 211 21.75 -0.67 -7.75
CA ALA A 211 21.56 -0.09 -9.09
C ALA A 211 21.87 -1.05 -10.26
N LYS A 212 21.82 -2.38 -10.09
CA LYS A 212 22.20 -3.38 -11.11
C LYS A 212 21.15 -4.45 -11.46
N MET A 213 19.99 -4.51 -10.79
CA MET A 213 18.84 -5.28 -11.29
C MET A 213 17.55 -4.48 -11.05
N GLY A 214 16.68 -4.44 -12.06
CA GLY A 214 15.37 -3.75 -12.14
C GLY A 214 14.91 -2.96 -10.92
N GLN A 215 14.78 -1.63 -11.08
CA GLN A 215 14.17 -0.73 -10.09
C GLN A 215 12.85 -1.30 -9.58
N ASN A 216 12.74 -1.57 -8.27
CA ASN A 216 11.48 -1.97 -7.66
C ASN A 216 10.55 -0.74 -7.58
N PRO A 217 9.43 -0.70 -8.34
CA PRO A 217 8.53 0.47 -8.38
C PRO A 217 7.94 0.83 -7.01
N ASN A 218 7.77 -0.16 -6.13
CA ASN A 218 7.17 0.03 -4.81
C ASN A 218 8.08 0.82 -3.85
N ALA A 219 9.41 0.65 -3.99
CA ALA A 219 10.39 1.39 -3.20
C ALA A 219 10.41 2.88 -3.59
N GLN A 220 10.30 3.20 -4.88
CA GLN A 220 10.21 4.59 -5.36
C GLN A 220 8.96 5.30 -4.84
N ILE A 221 7.79 4.67 -4.90
CA ILE A 221 6.54 5.25 -4.38
C ILE A 221 6.62 5.53 -2.87
N SER A 222 7.29 4.65 -2.12
CA SER A 222 7.49 4.84 -0.67
C SER A 222 8.50 5.96 -0.39
N ASN A 223 9.58 6.03 -1.15
CA ASN A 223 10.64 7.03 -0.93
C ASN A 223 10.23 8.43 -1.39
N LEU A 224 9.33 8.59 -2.36
CA LEU A 224 8.96 9.90 -2.91
C LEU A 224 8.49 10.92 -1.84
N PRO A 225 7.52 10.63 -0.95
CA PRO A 225 7.18 11.57 0.14
C PRO A 225 8.35 11.89 1.07
N ARG A 226 9.21 10.90 1.38
CA ARG A 226 10.39 11.08 2.23
C ARG A 226 11.42 11.99 1.57
N GLU A 227 11.69 11.77 0.29
CA GLU A 227 12.58 12.59 -0.53
C GLU A 227 12.05 14.03 -0.64
N CYS A 228 10.76 14.21 -0.92
CA CYS A 228 10.15 15.53 -1.00
C CYS A 228 10.22 16.28 0.33
N ILE A 229 9.89 15.64 1.46
CA ILE A 229 10.01 16.27 2.79
C ILE A 229 11.46 16.66 3.07
N ARG A 230 12.41 15.75 2.81
CA ARG A 230 13.84 15.99 3.05
C ARG A 230 14.39 17.13 2.19
N LYS A 231 14.01 17.14 0.91
CA LYS A 231 14.49 18.11 -0.09
C LYS A 231 13.83 19.47 0.05
N PHE A 232 12.53 19.54 0.30
CA PHE A 232 11.79 20.80 0.33
C PHE A 232 11.89 21.50 1.68
N PHE A 233 12.03 20.74 2.76
CA PHE A 233 12.08 21.27 4.12
C PHE A 233 13.37 20.81 4.82
N PRO A 234 14.53 21.44 4.60
CA PRO A 234 15.78 21.01 5.24
C PRO A 234 15.79 21.20 6.76
N ASN A 235 15.07 22.19 7.28
CA ASN A 235 14.91 22.39 8.72
C ASN A 235 13.63 21.68 9.17
N ARG A 236 13.80 20.56 9.87
CA ARG A 236 12.69 19.73 10.38
C ARG A 236 12.80 19.60 11.88
N LYS A 237 11.65 19.59 12.57
CA LYS A 237 11.55 19.40 14.02
C LYS A 237 10.39 18.46 14.31
N CYS A 238 10.53 17.64 15.33
CA CYS A 238 9.45 16.77 15.81
C CYS A 238 9.06 17.13 17.24
N PHE A 239 7.75 17.16 17.50
CA PHE A 239 7.20 17.22 18.86
C PHE A 239 6.22 16.07 19.05
N ILE A 240 6.38 15.37 20.17
CA ILE A 240 5.39 14.40 20.64
C ILE A 240 4.56 15.02 21.75
N PHE A 241 3.26 14.77 21.74
CA PHE A 241 2.35 15.19 22.79
C PHE A 241 1.67 13.97 23.38
N ASP A 242 1.63 13.94 24.70
CA ASP A 242 0.84 12.99 25.46
C ASP A 242 -0.64 13.38 25.36
N ARG A 243 -1.54 12.48 25.76
CA ARG A 243 -2.97 12.79 25.77
C ARG A 243 -3.23 13.93 26.76
N PRO A 244 -4.06 14.95 26.42
CA PRO A 244 -4.27 16.11 27.29
C PRO A 244 -4.87 15.78 28.66
N THR A 245 -5.78 14.82 28.68
CA THR A 245 -6.50 14.33 29.86
C THR A 245 -7.01 12.92 29.57
N ASN A 246 -7.17 12.10 30.60
CA ASN A 246 -7.76 10.77 30.48
C ASN A 246 -9.28 10.79 30.69
N ASN A 247 -9.83 11.91 31.21
CA ASN A 247 -11.27 12.10 31.34
C ASN A 247 -11.88 12.51 29.99
N LYS A 248 -12.85 11.73 29.51
CA LYS A 248 -13.52 11.90 28.22
C LYS A 248 -14.33 13.20 28.13
N ASP A 249 -15.08 13.53 29.17
CA ASP A 249 -15.91 14.75 29.21
C ASP A 249 -15.03 16.01 29.19
N HIS A 250 -13.88 15.94 29.86
CA HIS A 250 -12.87 17.01 29.84
C HIS A 250 -12.25 17.15 28.44
N LEU A 251 -12.04 16.05 27.72
CA LEU A 251 -11.47 16.09 26.37
C LEU A 251 -12.45 16.67 25.34
N LEU A 252 -13.74 16.36 25.46
CA LEU A 252 -14.81 16.93 24.64
C LEU A 252 -14.96 18.45 24.87
N ASN A 253 -14.76 18.89 26.12
CA ASN A 253 -14.88 20.30 26.53
C ASN A 253 -13.52 20.95 26.84
N ILE A 254 -12.45 20.52 26.18
CA ILE A 254 -11.06 20.90 26.50
C ILE A 254 -10.82 22.42 26.50
N GLU A 255 -11.65 23.20 25.80
CA GLU A 255 -11.63 24.66 25.80
C GLU A 255 -11.94 25.26 27.18
N ASN A 256 -12.81 24.62 27.95
CA ASN A 256 -13.30 25.09 29.25
C ASN A 256 -12.58 24.42 30.44
N VAL A 257 -11.70 23.46 30.17
CA VAL A 257 -10.93 22.74 31.19
C VAL A 257 -9.78 23.62 31.68
N SER A 258 -9.60 23.69 33.00
CA SER A 258 -8.52 24.48 33.60
C SER A 258 -7.16 23.79 33.42
N GLU A 259 -6.06 24.55 33.37
CA GLU A 259 -4.74 23.98 33.10
C GLU A 259 -4.32 22.94 34.14
N ASP A 260 -4.68 23.11 35.40
CA ASP A 260 -4.39 22.19 36.51
C ASP A 260 -5.07 20.82 36.36
N GLN A 261 -6.12 20.73 35.54
CA GLN A 261 -6.83 19.48 35.24
C GLN A 261 -6.25 18.73 34.04
N LEU A 262 -5.28 19.32 33.32
CA LEU A 262 -4.59 18.68 32.21
C LEU A 262 -3.36 17.93 32.70
N ASP A 263 -2.94 16.89 31.96
CA ASP A 263 -1.73 16.15 32.29
C ASP A 263 -0.50 17.09 32.37
N PRO A 264 0.29 17.05 33.47
CA PRO A 264 1.42 17.97 33.66
C PRO A 264 2.48 17.87 32.57
N LYS A 265 2.69 16.67 32.00
CA LYS A 265 3.68 16.46 30.94
C LYS A 265 3.15 16.99 29.60
N PHE A 266 1.86 16.84 29.33
CA PHE A 266 1.22 17.51 28.19
C PHE A 266 1.32 19.04 28.27
N GLN A 267 1.14 19.62 29.46
CA GLN A 267 1.34 21.05 29.68
C GLN A 267 2.80 21.46 29.40
N GLU A 268 3.77 20.71 29.92
CA GLU A 268 5.20 20.95 29.68
C GLU A 268 5.55 20.85 28.18
N GLN A 269 5.05 19.83 27.48
CA GLN A 269 5.20 19.65 26.04
C GLN A 269 4.61 20.83 25.26
N THR A 270 3.42 21.30 25.65
CA THR A 270 2.78 22.48 25.07
C THR A 270 3.61 23.74 25.28
N ARG A 271 4.09 23.98 26.51
CA ARG A 271 4.97 25.13 26.81
C ARG A 271 6.27 25.06 26.02
N THR A 272 6.87 23.88 25.90
CA THR A 272 8.10 23.65 25.14
C THR A 272 7.89 23.94 23.65
N PHE A 273 6.79 23.46 23.08
CA PHE A 273 6.40 23.73 21.70
C PHE A 273 6.20 25.24 21.46
N CYS A 274 5.38 25.91 22.30
CA CYS A 274 5.14 27.35 22.18
C CYS A 274 6.45 28.15 22.31
N SER A 275 7.28 27.83 23.31
CA SER A 275 8.58 28.47 23.52
C SER A 275 9.51 28.28 22.33
N TYR A 276 9.54 27.08 21.74
CA TYR A 276 10.31 26.81 20.54
C TYR A 276 9.84 27.68 19.37
N ILE A 277 8.54 27.77 19.11
CA ILE A 277 7.97 28.63 18.06
C ILE A 277 8.34 30.09 18.31
N PHE A 278 8.11 30.62 19.51
CA PHE A 278 8.40 32.03 19.81
C PHE A 278 9.90 32.37 19.68
N THR A 279 10.77 31.41 19.95
CA THR A 279 12.22 31.61 19.87
C THR A 279 12.74 31.45 18.43
N HIS A 280 12.36 30.37 17.75
CA HIS A 280 12.99 29.92 16.51
C HIS A 280 12.21 30.29 15.24
N ALA A 281 10.90 30.58 15.33
CA ALA A 281 10.11 30.93 14.14
C ALA A 281 10.62 32.23 13.53
N LYS A 282 10.99 32.17 12.25
CA LYS A 282 11.55 33.31 11.52
C LYS A 282 10.42 34.20 10.99
N ILE A 283 10.75 35.47 10.78
CA ILE A 283 9.87 36.38 10.03
C ILE A 283 9.62 35.80 8.63
N LYS A 284 8.41 35.98 8.11
CA LYS A 284 8.10 35.54 6.76
C LYS A 284 8.86 36.42 5.77
N THR A 285 9.60 35.80 4.87
CA THR A 285 10.32 36.49 3.81
C THR A 285 9.94 35.91 2.45
N LEU A 286 9.99 36.73 1.41
CA LEU A 286 9.96 36.28 0.01
C LEU A 286 11.41 36.15 -0.50
N LYS A 287 11.57 35.79 -1.78
CA LYS A 287 12.89 35.82 -2.45
C LYS A 287 13.56 37.20 -2.25
N GLU A 288 14.90 37.22 -2.16
CA GLU A 288 15.71 38.44 -2.01
C GLU A 288 15.60 39.11 -0.63
N GLY A 289 15.18 38.34 0.39
CA GLY A 289 15.09 38.82 1.77
C GLY A 289 13.94 39.80 2.06
N ILE A 290 12.96 39.94 1.15
CA ILE A 290 11.84 40.86 1.30
C ILE A 290 10.99 40.44 2.51
N VAL A 291 10.99 41.28 3.55
CA VAL A 291 10.23 41.04 4.77
C VAL A 291 8.73 41.19 4.51
N VAL A 292 7.94 40.18 4.86
CA VAL A 292 6.49 40.23 4.73
C VAL A 292 5.89 40.90 5.97
N THR A 293 5.09 41.92 5.72
CA THR A 293 4.23 42.63 6.66
C THR A 293 2.77 42.20 6.45
N GLY A 294 1.83 42.62 7.30
CA GLY A 294 0.44 42.20 7.16
C GLY A 294 -0.19 42.62 5.83
N ASN A 295 0.04 43.85 5.38
CA ASN A 295 -0.44 44.31 4.07
C ASN A 295 0.09 43.43 2.91
N ARG A 296 1.38 43.07 2.93
CA ARG A 296 2.02 42.17 1.95
C ARG A 296 1.40 40.77 2.01
N LEU A 297 1.17 40.23 3.21
CA LEU A 297 0.52 38.93 3.39
C LEU A 297 -0.90 38.93 2.80
N GLY A 298 -1.68 39.98 3.05
CA GLY A 298 -3.03 40.13 2.49
C GLY A 298 -3.04 40.19 0.95
N ALA A 299 -2.04 40.84 0.35
CA ALA A 299 -1.86 40.88 -1.10
C ALA A 299 -1.41 39.51 -1.67
N LEU A 300 -0.51 38.77 -0.99
CA LEU A 300 -0.14 37.40 -1.37
C LEU A 300 -1.35 36.47 -1.40
N VAL A 301 -2.19 36.50 -0.36
CA VAL A 301 -3.42 35.70 -0.28
C VAL A 301 -4.33 35.98 -1.49
N LYS A 302 -4.54 37.27 -1.82
CA LYS A 302 -5.33 37.68 -2.99
C LYS A 302 -4.73 37.15 -4.30
N THR A 303 -3.42 37.26 -4.47
CA THR A 303 -2.73 36.82 -5.68
C THR A 303 -2.81 35.31 -5.86
N TYR A 304 -2.51 34.53 -4.82
CA TYR A 304 -2.54 33.06 -4.91
C TYR A 304 -3.95 32.51 -5.12
N VAL A 305 -4.95 32.99 -4.37
CA VAL A 305 -6.34 32.53 -4.53
C VAL A 305 -6.90 32.94 -5.89
N LYS A 306 -6.53 34.11 -6.43
CA LYS A 306 -6.89 34.51 -7.79
C LYS A 306 -6.28 33.56 -8.83
N ALA A 307 -5.00 33.20 -8.70
CA ALA A 307 -4.34 32.25 -9.60
C ALA A 307 -5.03 30.89 -9.62
N ILE A 308 -5.30 30.32 -8.43
CA ILE A 308 -5.99 29.02 -8.27
C ILE A 308 -7.36 29.04 -8.95
N ASN A 309 -8.17 30.08 -8.68
CA ASN A 309 -9.50 30.22 -9.27
C ASN A 309 -9.49 30.47 -10.78
N SER A 310 -8.38 30.96 -11.35
CA SER A 310 -8.20 31.13 -12.80
C SER A 310 -7.60 29.88 -13.47
N GLY A 311 -7.37 28.79 -12.72
CA GLY A 311 -6.75 27.56 -13.25
C GLY A 311 -5.24 27.68 -13.48
N VAL A 312 -4.60 28.74 -12.97
CA VAL A 312 -3.16 28.99 -13.10
C VAL A 312 -2.47 28.55 -11.82
N VAL A 313 -1.35 27.84 -11.96
CA VAL A 313 -0.54 27.41 -10.81
C VAL A 313 0.07 28.63 -10.10
N PRO A 314 -0.12 28.78 -8.77
CA PRO A 314 0.55 29.81 -7.98
C PRO A 314 2.07 29.86 -8.23
N CYS A 315 2.54 31.02 -8.71
CA CYS A 315 3.95 31.26 -8.99
C CYS A 315 4.49 32.33 -8.04
N LEU A 316 5.63 32.03 -7.41
CA LEU A 316 6.25 32.93 -6.42
C LEU A 316 6.83 34.18 -7.05
N GLU A 317 7.49 34.04 -8.20
CA GLU A 317 8.06 35.17 -8.94
C GLU A 317 6.97 36.16 -9.34
N ASN A 318 5.86 35.64 -9.91
CA ASN A 318 4.71 36.46 -10.27
C ASN A 318 4.06 37.14 -9.07
N ALA A 319 4.04 36.48 -7.91
CA ALA A 319 3.53 37.08 -6.69
C ALA A 319 4.42 38.23 -6.20
N VAL A 320 5.75 38.07 -6.26
CA VAL A 320 6.70 39.13 -5.89
C VAL A 320 6.61 40.31 -6.87
N THR A 321 6.52 40.08 -8.18
CA THR A 321 6.39 41.18 -9.16
C THR A 321 5.07 41.92 -9.02
N THR A 322 3.96 41.21 -8.81
CA THR A 322 2.65 41.83 -8.56
C THR A 322 2.66 42.68 -7.29
N LEU A 323 3.29 42.19 -6.21
CA LEU A 323 3.48 42.96 -4.99
C LEU A 323 4.35 44.21 -5.22
N ALA A 324 5.46 44.07 -5.96
CA ALA A 324 6.36 45.18 -6.26
C ALA A 324 5.63 46.30 -7.02
N GLN A 325 4.83 45.97 -8.03
CA GLN A 325 4.03 46.95 -8.77
C GLN A 325 3.07 47.74 -7.85
N GLN A 326 2.36 47.05 -6.97
CA GLN A 326 1.42 47.69 -6.05
C GLN A 326 2.13 48.58 -5.02
N GLU A 327 3.21 48.08 -4.41
CA GLU A 327 3.93 48.83 -3.39
C GLU A 327 4.76 49.98 -3.95
N ASN A 328 5.40 49.80 -5.11
CA ASN A 328 6.19 50.86 -5.76
C ASN A 328 5.28 52.01 -6.20
N SER A 329 4.08 51.71 -6.70
CA SER A 329 3.06 52.73 -7.01
C SER A 329 2.65 53.50 -5.75
N ALA A 330 2.35 52.81 -4.65
CA ALA A 330 2.00 53.46 -3.39
C ALA A 330 3.16 54.26 -2.76
N ALA A 331 4.39 53.75 -2.87
CA ALA A 331 5.61 54.41 -2.41
C ALA A 331 5.88 55.69 -3.20
N MET A 332 5.70 55.64 -4.52
CA MET A 332 5.82 56.81 -5.41
C MET A 332 4.83 57.89 -5.03
N GLN A 333 3.54 57.54 -4.87
CA GLN A 333 2.52 58.51 -4.48
C GLN A 333 2.85 59.15 -3.13
N LYS A 334 3.20 58.32 -2.13
CA LYS A 334 3.56 58.81 -0.81
C LYS A 334 4.77 59.74 -0.82
N ALA A 335 5.80 59.44 -1.63
CA ALA A 335 6.97 60.29 -1.78
C ALA A 335 6.60 61.62 -2.46
N ALA A 336 5.75 61.59 -3.49
CA ALA A 336 5.26 62.79 -4.17
C ALA A 336 4.43 63.68 -3.24
N ASP A 337 3.60 63.09 -2.37
CA ASP A 337 2.80 63.81 -1.38
C ASP A 337 3.70 64.43 -0.30
N HIS A 338 4.68 63.66 0.20
CA HIS A 338 5.66 64.13 1.18
C HIS A 338 6.45 65.33 0.64
N TYR A 339 6.89 65.29 -0.63
CA TYR A 339 7.54 66.43 -1.28
C TYR A 339 6.64 67.67 -1.28
N SER A 340 5.38 67.53 -1.70
CA SER A 340 4.41 68.63 -1.74
C SER A 340 4.17 69.25 -0.36
N GLU A 341 3.98 68.42 0.66
CA GLU A 341 3.77 68.87 2.03
C GLU A 341 4.99 69.62 2.58
N GLN A 342 6.20 69.07 2.38
CA GLN A 342 7.42 69.71 2.88
C GLN A 342 7.73 71.02 2.16
N MET A 343 7.54 71.08 0.84
CA MET A 343 7.69 72.32 0.08
C MET A 343 6.70 73.39 0.52
N ALA A 344 5.42 73.04 0.69
CA ALA A 344 4.39 73.97 1.12
C ALA A 344 4.64 74.51 2.55
N GLN A 345 5.22 73.70 3.43
CA GLN A 345 5.53 74.11 4.81
C GLN A 345 6.80 74.99 4.91
N ARG A 346 7.82 74.72 4.09
CA ARG A 346 9.14 75.36 4.21
C ARG A 346 9.30 76.61 3.35
N VAL A 347 8.59 76.69 2.21
CA VAL A 347 8.73 77.83 1.27
C VAL A 347 7.82 78.98 1.69
N ARG A 348 8.38 80.19 1.76
CA ARG A 348 7.63 81.43 1.95
C ARG A 348 7.85 82.35 0.76
N PHE A 349 6.77 82.64 0.04
CA PHE A 349 6.82 83.51 -1.13
C PHE A 349 6.64 85.01 -0.78
N PRO A 350 7.27 85.90 -1.57
CA PRO A 350 8.41 85.62 -2.46
C PRO A 350 9.68 85.28 -1.65
N THR A 351 10.54 84.44 -2.25
CA THR A 351 11.89 84.12 -1.73
C THR A 351 12.87 85.25 -2.06
N ASP A 352 13.92 85.45 -1.25
CA ASP A 352 14.90 86.52 -1.47
C ASP A 352 15.76 86.27 -2.72
N THR A 353 16.10 85.00 -2.97
CA THR A 353 16.89 84.57 -4.14
C THR A 353 16.35 83.28 -4.72
N LEU A 354 16.63 83.02 -6.00
CA LEU A 354 16.33 81.73 -6.62
C LEU A 354 17.02 80.56 -5.89
N GLN A 355 18.24 80.79 -5.39
CA GLN A 355 19.01 79.77 -4.67
C GLN A 355 18.31 79.30 -3.39
N GLU A 356 17.66 80.20 -2.65
CA GLU A 356 16.89 79.85 -1.44
C GLU A 356 15.80 78.81 -1.76
N LEU A 357 15.03 79.03 -2.83
CA LEU A 357 13.99 78.10 -3.28
C LEU A 357 14.58 76.77 -3.77
N LEU A 358 15.69 76.82 -4.51
CA LEU A 358 16.38 75.64 -5.03
C LEU A 358 17.01 74.78 -3.93
N ASP A 359 17.51 75.40 -2.84
CA ASP A 359 18.05 74.70 -1.68
C ASP A 359 16.94 73.97 -0.89
N VAL A 360 15.80 74.63 -0.69
CA VAL A 360 14.62 74.01 -0.06
C VAL A 360 14.09 72.84 -0.91
N HIS A 361 14.00 73.04 -2.23
CA HIS A 361 13.64 71.99 -3.19
C HIS A 361 14.57 70.78 -3.09
N SER A 362 15.89 71.00 -3.13
CA SER A 362 16.89 69.92 -3.08
C SER A 362 16.77 69.10 -1.79
N ALA A 363 16.50 69.76 -0.65
CA ALA A 363 16.28 69.08 0.61
C ALA A 363 14.99 68.25 0.60
N CYS A 364 13.88 68.81 0.10
CA CYS A 364 12.59 68.11 0.02
C CYS A 364 12.61 66.95 -0.98
N GLU A 365 13.27 67.10 -2.13
CA GLU A 365 13.47 66.03 -3.10
C GLU A 365 14.26 64.87 -2.49
N LYS A 366 15.39 65.17 -1.84
CA LYS A 366 16.22 64.16 -1.16
C LYS A 366 15.42 63.36 -0.12
N GLU A 367 14.58 64.03 0.66
CA GLU A 367 13.69 63.40 1.64
C GLU A 367 12.64 62.52 0.93
N ALA A 368 12.02 63.01 -0.15
CA ALA A 368 11.03 62.26 -0.92
C ALA A 368 11.61 61.01 -1.60
N ILE A 369 12.77 61.11 -2.25
CA ILE A 369 13.44 59.94 -2.84
C ILE A 369 13.86 58.96 -1.75
N LYS A 370 14.30 59.42 -0.58
CA LYS A 370 14.57 58.55 0.57
C LYS A 370 13.31 57.79 1.02
N VAL A 371 12.16 58.47 1.14
CA VAL A 371 10.86 57.85 1.47
C VAL A 371 10.46 56.79 0.43
N PHE A 372 10.70 57.06 -0.85
CA PHE A 372 10.50 56.07 -1.91
C PHE A 372 11.44 54.87 -1.75
N MET A 373 12.74 55.10 -1.59
CA MET A 373 13.76 54.05 -1.49
C MET A 373 13.53 53.10 -0.31
N GLU A 374 13.03 53.61 0.82
CA GLU A 374 12.71 52.81 2.01
C GLU A 374 11.51 51.87 1.81
N ARG A 375 10.62 52.16 0.85
CA ARG A 375 9.34 51.46 0.66
C ARG A 375 9.25 50.67 -0.62
N SER A 376 9.93 51.11 -1.67
CA SER A 376 9.96 50.41 -2.96
C SER A 376 10.87 49.19 -2.90
N PHE A 377 10.66 48.23 -3.78
CA PHE A 377 11.56 47.10 -4.01
C PHE A 377 11.31 46.55 -5.41
N LYS A 378 12.32 45.93 -6.03
CA LYS A 378 12.21 45.34 -7.39
C LYS A 378 11.59 46.32 -8.41
N ASP A 379 12.04 47.57 -8.39
CA ASP A 379 11.69 48.58 -9.42
C ASP A 379 12.55 48.33 -10.67
N GLU A 380 12.19 47.29 -11.41
CA GLU A 380 12.86 46.89 -12.65
C GLU A 380 12.89 48.09 -13.62
N ASP A 381 14.05 48.32 -14.24
CA ASP A 381 14.33 49.47 -15.11
C ASP A 381 14.11 50.87 -14.51
N GLN A 382 13.94 50.96 -13.19
CA GLN A 382 13.71 52.20 -12.43
C GLN A 382 12.46 52.96 -12.93
N GLU A 383 11.43 52.24 -13.38
CA GLU A 383 10.25 52.84 -13.98
C GLU A 383 9.53 53.77 -12.99
N PHE A 384 9.28 53.30 -11.77
CA PHE A 384 8.58 54.08 -10.75
C PHE A 384 9.45 55.23 -10.23
N GLN A 385 10.75 55.02 -10.06
CA GLN A 385 11.67 56.10 -9.69
C GLN A 385 11.71 57.21 -10.74
N LYS A 386 11.79 56.87 -12.04
CA LYS A 386 11.77 57.85 -13.14
C LYS A 386 10.46 58.63 -13.16
N GLN A 387 9.33 57.95 -12.94
CA GLN A 387 8.02 58.60 -12.83
C GLN A 387 7.96 59.56 -11.62
N LEU A 388 8.49 59.16 -10.46
CA LEU A 388 8.57 60.03 -9.27
C LEU A 388 9.37 61.30 -9.53
N VAL A 389 10.57 61.16 -10.11
CA VAL A 389 11.44 62.31 -10.43
C VAL A 389 10.73 63.26 -11.41
N LYS A 390 10.01 62.73 -12.40
CA LYS A 390 9.21 63.54 -13.32
C LYS A 390 8.08 64.30 -12.60
N ILE A 391 7.39 63.66 -11.65
CA ILE A 391 6.35 64.31 -10.84
C ILE A 391 6.94 65.43 -9.99
N ILE A 392 8.09 65.20 -9.35
CA ILE A 392 8.78 66.20 -8.53
C ILE A 392 9.25 67.38 -9.39
N GLU A 393 9.83 67.13 -10.57
CA GLU A 393 10.28 68.19 -11.48
C GLU A 393 9.10 69.05 -11.96
N ASN A 394 7.97 68.44 -12.32
CA ASN A 394 6.76 69.20 -12.65
C ASN A 394 6.31 70.10 -11.48
N LYS A 395 6.23 69.55 -10.26
CA LYS A 395 5.86 70.34 -9.07
C LYS A 395 6.86 71.45 -8.78
N LYS A 396 8.16 71.23 -8.97
CA LYS A 396 9.19 72.26 -8.83
C LYS A 396 8.96 73.42 -9.82
N GLN A 397 8.60 73.13 -11.07
CA GLN A 397 8.24 74.18 -12.02
C GLN A 397 7.04 75.00 -11.51
N ASP A 398 6.02 74.36 -10.94
CA ASP A 398 4.88 75.08 -10.34
C ASP A 398 5.32 76.02 -9.20
N PHE A 399 6.20 75.57 -8.30
CA PHE A 399 6.75 76.42 -7.23
C PHE A 399 7.61 77.58 -7.77
N LEU A 400 8.37 77.37 -8.84
CA LEU A 400 9.16 78.41 -9.51
C LEU A 400 8.25 79.50 -10.12
N LEU A 401 7.24 79.09 -10.88
CA LEU A 401 6.24 80.00 -11.46
C LEU A 401 5.50 80.80 -10.38
N ASN A 402 5.12 80.14 -9.27
CA ASN A 402 4.45 80.84 -8.18
C ASN A 402 5.36 81.86 -7.49
N ASN A 403 6.65 81.53 -7.30
CA ASN A 403 7.63 82.46 -6.75
C ASN A 403 7.81 83.70 -7.63
N GLU A 404 7.95 83.49 -8.94
CA GLU A 404 8.10 84.58 -9.92
C GLU A 404 6.86 85.48 -9.90
N LYS A 405 5.66 84.90 -9.89
CA LYS A 405 4.40 85.64 -9.83
C LYS A 405 4.25 86.47 -8.54
N GLU A 406 4.51 85.89 -7.38
CA GLU A 406 4.43 86.60 -6.10
C GLU A 406 5.50 87.70 -5.98
N SER A 407 6.71 87.45 -6.51
CA SER A 407 7.78 88.44 -6.57
C SER A 407 7.41 89.61 -7.48
N ASP A 408 6.87 89.33 -8.68
CA ASP A 408 6.42 90.35 -9.62
C ASP A 408 5.34 91.23 -8.99
N GLN A 409 4.30 90.61 -8.43
CA GLN A 409 3.19 91.30 -7.79
C GLN A 409 3.64 92.15 -6.59
N TYR A 410 4.51 91.61 -5.73
CA TYR A 410 5.04 92.32 -4.58
C TYR A 410 5.87 93.53 -5.01
N CYS A 411 6.82 93.34 -5.94
CA CYS A 411 7.65 94.43 -6.47
C CYS A 411 6.81 95.52 -7.14
N GLN A 412 5.81 95.14 -7.93
CA GLN A 412 4.96 96.08 -8.63
C GLN A 412 4.13 96.93 -7.64
N ASN A 413 3.59 96.31 -6.59
CA ASN A 413 2.83 97.01 -5.55
C ASN A 413 3.70 98.03 -4.81
N GLU A 414 4.90 97.62 -4.41
CA GLU A 414 5.85 98.48 -3.71
C GLU A 414 6.37 99.64 -4.59
N LEU A 415 6.65 99.37 -5.87
CA LEU A 415 7.04 100.42 -6.82
C LEU A 415 5.91 101.42 -7.08
N ASN A 416 4.67 100.94 -7.19
CA ASN A 416 3.52 101.82 -7.32
C ASN A 416 3.36 102.73 -6.10
N LEU A 417 3.65 102.23 -4.90
CA LEU A 417 3.61 103.01 -3.66
C LEU A 417 4.72 104.08 -3.63
N LEU A 418 5.97 103.71 -3.93
CA LEU A 418 7.11 104.62 -3.95
C LEU A 418 6.99 105.70 -5.04
N SER A 419 6.49 105.34 -6.22
CA SER A 419 6.38 106.24 -7.37
C SER A 419 5.13 107.13 -7.34
N LYS A 420 4.16 106.87 -6.45
CA LYS A 420 2.89 107.61 -6.37
C LYS A 420 3.10 109.13 -6.30
N ALA A 421 3.97 109.60 -5.41
CA ALA A 421 4.24 111.03 -5.24
C ALA A 421 4.92 111.66 -6.46
N LEU A 422 5.78 110.90 -7.16
CA LEU A 422 6.40 111.35 -8.41
C LEU A 422 5.35 111.47 -9.52
N MET A 423 4.50 110.46 -9.69
CA MET A 423 3.43 110.43 -10.71
C MET A 423 2.43 111.58 -10.50
N GLU A 424 2.03 111.86 -9.26
CA GLU A 424 1.19 113.01 -8.91
C GLU A 424 1.87 114.33 -9.28
N LYS A 425 3.15 114.53 -8.93
CA LYS A 425 3.92 115.73 -9.31
C LYS A 425 4.10 115.89 -10.82
N ILE A 426 4.27 114.80 -11.56
CA ILE A 426 4.35 114.81 -13.04
C ILE A 426 3.01 115.28 -13.61
N SER A 427 1.89 114.70 -13.15
CA SER A 427 0.55 115.04 -13.65
C SER A 427 0.15 116.49 -13.35
N ALA A 428 0.65 117.07 -12.24
CA ALA A 428 0.45 118.46 -11.87
C ALA A 428 1.31 119.47 -12.65
N GLY A 429 2.25 118.99 -13.49
CA GLY A 429 3.14 119.85 -14.28
C GLY A 429 4.27 120.51 -13.48
N ASN A 430 4.58 120.01 -12.27
CA ASN A 430 5.52 120.66 -11.35
C ASN A 430 6.98 120.68 -11.84
N PHE A 431 7.30 119.90 -12.87
CA PHE A 431 8.65 119.80 -13.46
C PHE A 431 8.83 120.70 -14.69
N SER A 432 7.79 121.40 -15.17
CA SER A 432 7.89 122.31 -16.32
C SER A 432 8.37 123.72 -15.92
N VAL A 433 9.41 123.78 -15.09
CA VAL A 433 10.07 124.99 -14.57
C VAL A 433 11.57 124.95 -14.87
N PRO A 434 12.29 126.10 -14.91
CA PRO A 434 13.74 126.10 -15.08
C PRO A 434 14.43 125.28 -13.97
N GLY A 435 15.22 124.27 -14.34
CA GLY A 435 15.86 123.32 -13.42
C GLY A 435 14.98 122.11 -13.03
N GLY A 436 13.81 121.96 -13.63
CA GLY A 436 12.88 120.88 -13.35
C GLY A 436 13.40 119.48 -13.67
N HIS A 437 14.32 119.34 -14.64
CA HIS A 437 14.96 118.05 -14.95
C HIS A 437 15.81 117.54 -13.77
N HIS A 438 16.57 118.42 -13.10
CA HIS A 438 17.36 118.05 -11.93
C HIS A 438 16.49 117.56 -10.77
N LEU A 439 15.38 118.27 -10.49
CA LEU A 439 14.42 117.90 -9.45
C LEU A 439 13.74 116.55 -9.74
N TYR A 440 13.42 116.28 -11.01
CA TYR A 440 12.90 114.97 -11.44
C TYR A 440 13.93 113.85 -11.21
N MET A 441 15.17 114.07 -11.60
CA MET A 441 16.26 113.10 -11.42
C MET A 441 16.55 112.81 -9.95
N GLU A 442 16.47 113.81 -9.08
CA GLU A 442 16.64 113.65 -7.63
C GLU A 442 15.54 112.78 -7.02
N LEU A 443 14.27 113.04 -7.37
CA LEU A 443 13.13 112.22 -6.93
C LEU A 443 13.16 110.79 -7.51
N ARG A 444 13.58 110.62 -8.76
CA ARG A 444 13.77 109.30 -9.38
C ARG A 444 14.85 108.49 -8.63
N LYS A 445 15.96 109.14 -8.26
CA LYS A 445 17.03 108.54 -7.45
C LYS A 445 16.58 108.23 -6.02
N GLU A 446 15.66 109.02 -5.45
CA GLU A 446 15.01 108.68 -4.17
C GLU A 446 14.16 107.42 -4.26
N ILE A 447 13.37 107.27 -5.34
CA ILE A 447 12.60 106.05 -5.58
C ILE A 447 13.52 104.85 -5.79
N GLU A 448 14.61 104.99 -6.55
CA GLU A 448 15.59 103.92 -6.72
C GLU A 448 16.22 103.50 -5.39
N ARG A 449 16.67 104.46 -4.57
CA ARG A 449 17.20 104.16 -3.22
C ARG A 449 16.16 103.51 -2.32
N GLY A 450 14.92 104.02 -2.34
CA GLY A 450 13.80 103.47 -1.59
C GLY A 450 13.51 102.03 -2.00
N TYR A 451 13.45 101.76 -3.31
CA TYR A 451 13.20 100.44 -3.86
C TYR A 451 14.34 99.46 -3.54
N GLN A 452 15.60 99.90 -3.61
CA GLN A 452 16.75 99.08 -3.20
C GLN A 452 16.67 98.63 -1.74
N GLN A 453 16.13 99.47 -0.84
CA GLN A 453 15.99 99.17 0.59
C GLN A 453 14.85 98.20 0.94
N ILE A 454 13.92 97.91 0.01
CA ILE A 454 12.81 96.98 0.26
C ILE A 454 13.33 95.55 0.46
N PRO A 455 13.06 94.88 1.58
CA PRO A 455 13.45 93.49 1.77
C PRO A 455 12.55 92.54 0.96
N ARG A 456 13.03 91.34 0.63
CA ARG A 456 12.19 90.28 0.04
C ARG A 456 11.44 90.64 -1.24
N LYS A 457 12.05 91.46 -2.10
CA LYS A 457 11.52 91.75 -3.44
C LYS A 457 11.40 90.49 -4.31
N GLY A 458 12.37 89.59 -4.16
CA GLY A 458 12.46 88.32 -4.86
C GLY A 458 12.98 88.41 -6.29
N VAL A 459 12.88 87.28 -7.00
CA VAL A 459 13.59 87.04 -8.27
C VAL A 459 13.20 88.00 -9.41
N LYS A 460 12.00 88.60 -9.39
CA LYS A 460 11.54 89.55 -10.40
C LYS A 460 11.88 91.01 -10.10
N ALA A 461 12.61 91.29 -9.03
CA ALA A 461 12.93 92.65 -8.60
C ALA A 461 13.59 93.51 -9.69
N GLY A 462 14.57 92.94 -10.40
CA GLY A 462 15.29 93.64 -11.49
C GLY A 462 14.40 93.88 -12.71
N GLU A 463 13.66 92.86 -13.16
CA GLU A 463 12.76 92.97 -14.31
C GLU A 463 11.63 93.99 -14.09
N VAL A 464 11.00 94.00 -12.91
CA VAL A 464 9.92 94.94 -12.59
C VAL A 464 10.47 96.37 -12.50
N PHE A 465 11.65 96.55 -11.90
CA PHE A 465 12.29 97.86 -11.84
C PHE A 465 12.70 98.37 -13.23
N GLN A 466 13.21 97.50 -14.09
CA GLN A 466 13.53 97.86 -15.46
C GLN A 466 12.27 98.25 -16.25
N ARG A 467 11.15 97.51 -16.09
CA ARG A 467 9.84 97.89 -16.67
C ARG A 467 9.39 99.27 -16.19
N PHE A 468 9.57 99.57 -14.90
CA PHE A 468 9.30 100.89 -14.36
C PHE A 468 10.19 101.95 -15.03
N LEU A 469 11.51 101.78 -15.07
CA LEU A 469 12.43 102.73 -15.72
C LEU A 469 12.07 102.96 -17.19
N GLN A 470 11.76 101.91 -17.95
CA GLN A 470 11.33 102.00 -19.34
C GLN A 470 10.04 102.83 -19.50
N SER A 471 9.08 102.69 -18.57
CA SER A 471 7.86 103.51 -18.57
C SER A 471 8.14 105.00 -18.36
N GLN A 472 9.25 105.34 -17.69
CA GLN A 472 9.63 106.72 -17.36
C GLN A 472 10.44 107.42 -18.47
N VAL A 473 11.03 106.68 -19.42
CA VAL A 473 11.91 107.24 -20.47
C VAL A 473 11.24 108.34 -21.30
N ALA A 474 9.99 108.13 -21.72
CA ALA A 474 9.25 109.11 -22.52
C ALA A 474 8.93 110.38 -21.71
N ILE A 475 8.65 110.22 -20.42
CA ILE A 475 8.33 111.32 -19.48
C ILE A 475 9.58 112.16 -19.23
N GLU A 476 10.70 111.51 -18.91
CA GLU A 476 11.99 112.16 -18.71
C GLU A 476 12.44 112.94 -19.94
N LYS A 477 12.34 112.36 -21.13
CA LYS A 477 12.67 113.03 -22.38
C LYS A 477 11.82 114.29 -22.59
N SER A 478 10.53 114.23 -22.27
CA SER A 478 9.63 115.38 -22.34
C SER A 478 10.02 116.48 -21.33
N ILE A 479 10.34 116.11 -20.09
CA ILE A 479 10.79 117.04 -19.05
C ILE A 479 12.11 117.71 -19.45
N LEU A 480 13.09 116.93 -19.92
CA LEU A 480 14.40 117.41 -20.37
C LEU A 480 14.30 118.41 -21.54
N GLN A 481 13.41 118.16 -22.50
CA GLN A 481 13.17 119.08 -23.62
C GLN A 481 12.54 120.40 -23.15
N SER A 482 11.63 120.35 -22.17
CA SER A 482 10.92 121.53 -21.65
C SER A 482 11.76 122.43 -20.73
N ASP A 483 12.87 121.92 -20.18
CA ASP A 483 13.72 122.67 -19.25
C ASP A 483 14.51 123.77 -19.98
N LYS A 484 14.27 125.04 -19.61
CA LYS A 484 14.92 126.22 -20.19
C LYS A 484 16.25 126.58 -19.52
N ALA A 485 16.60 125.94 -18.41
CA ALA A 485 17.85 126.19 -17.68
C ALA A 485 19.06 125.46 -18.29
N LEU A 486 18.84 124.53 -19.21
CA LEU A 486 19.87 123.71 -19.86
C LEU A 486 20.08 124.15 -21.32
N THR A 487 21.34 124.22 -21.75
CA THR A 487 21.73 124.43 -23.16
C THR A 487 21.48 123.17 -24.00
N ASP A 488 21.35 123.30 -25.32
CA ASP A 488 21.17 122.16 -26.22
C ASP A 488 22.31 121.13 -26.11
N ARG A 489 23.53 121.60 -25.81
CA ARG A 489 24.69 120.74 -25.55
C ARG A 489 24.56 119.96 -24.25
N GLU A 490 24.05 120.57 -23.19
CA GLU A 490 23.80 119.90 -21.90
C GLU A 490 22.66 118.89 -22.00
N LYS A 491 21.60 119.20 -22.75
CA LYS A 491 20.50 118.26 -23.04
C LYS A 491 20.99 117.01 -23.79
N ALA A 492 21.85 117.18 -24.81
CA ALA A 492 22.43 116.05 -25.55
C ALA A 492 23.38 115.19 -24.67
N MET A 493 24.16 115.81 -23.78
CA MET A 493 25.01 115.07 -22.83
C MET A 493 24.18 114.25 -21.83
N GLU A 494 23.03 114.77 -21.40
CA GLU A 494 22.15 114.08 -20.46
C GLU A 494 21.37 112.94 -21.13
N GLU A 495 20.93 113.08 -22.39
CA GLU A 495 20.36 111.97 -23.17
C GLU A 495 21.36 110.82 -23.37
N GLU A 496 22.63 111.11 -23.66
CA GLU A 496 23.67 110.07 -23.78
C GLU A 496 23.99 109.39 -22.45
N ARG A 497 24.00 110.15 -21.34
CA ARG A 497 24.13 109.58 -19.99
C ARG A 497 22.98 108.63 -19.67
N ALA A 498 21.74 109.02 -19.97
CA ALA A 498 20.56 108.18 -19.76
C ALA A 498 20.60 106.90 -20.61
N LYS A 499 21.08 106.96 -21.86
CA LYS A 499 21.30 105.75 -22.69
C LYS A 499 22.37 104.84 -22.12
N THR A 500 23.46 105.40 -21.60
CA THR A 500 24.56 104.62 -21.00
C THR A 500 24.08 103.93 -19.73
N GLU A 501 23.37 104.65 -18.85
CA GLU A 501 22.75 104.11 -17.63
C GLU A 501 21.72 103.00 -17.96
N ALA A 502 20.90 103.18 -19.00
CA ALA A 502 19.95 102.16 -19.44
C ALA A 502 20.64 100.88 -19.95
N ALA A 503 21.72 101.02 -20.73
CA ALA A 503 22.50 99.88 -21.23
C ALA A 503 23.22 99.13 -20.09
N GLU A 504 23.76 99.85 -19.10
CA GLU A 504 24.37 99.24 -17.91
C GLU A 504 23.35 98.42 -17.10
N LYS A 505 22.13 98.96 -16.90
CA LYS A 505 21.04 98.25 -16.20
C LYS A 505 20.55 97.03 -16.97
N GLU A 506 20.48 97.10 -18.30
CA GLU A 506 20.11 95.96 -19.15
C GLU A 506 21.19 94.85 -19.11
N GLN A 507 22.47 95.22 -19.13
CA GLN A 507 23.58 94.29 -18.97
C GLN A 507 23.58 93.62 -17.60
N GLU A 508 23.25 94.36 -16.54
CA GLU A 508 23.12 93.82 -15.17
C GLU A 508 22.00 92.79 -15.08
N LEU A 509 20.84 93.04 -15.72
CA LEU A 509 19.75 92.07 -15.78
C LEU A 509 20.13 90.80 -16.56
N LEU A 510 20.78 90.95 -17.72
CA LEU A 510 21.28 89.81 -18.50
C LEU A 510 22.23 88.93 -17.67
N LYS A 511 23.11 89.55 -16.88
CA LYS A 511 24.02 88.84 -15.98
C LYS A 511 23.26 88.07 -14.89
N GLN A 512 22.20 88.66 -14.33
CA GLN A 512 21.32 87.98 -13.36
C GLN A 512 20.62 86.78 -13.99
N THR A 513 20.03 86.93 -15.19
CA THR A 513 19.35 85.83 -15.89
C THR A 513 20.28 84.65 -16.21
N VAL A 514 21.51 84.93 -16.66
CA VAL A 514 22.52 83.89 -16.89
C VAL A 514 22.91 83.19 -15.59
N GLN A 515 23.09 83.95 -14.50
CA GLN A 515 23.40 83.39 -13.18
C GLN A 515 22.27 82.49 -12.67
N GLU A 516 21.01 82.89 -12.86
CA GLU A 516 19.84 82.05 -12.52
C GLU A 516 19.78 80.77 -13.34
N GLN A 517 20.06 80.82 -14.64
CA GLN A 517 20.14 79.62 -15.48
C GLN A 517 21.26 78.67 -15.02
N GLN A 518 22.43 79.21 -14.67
CA GLN A 518 23.54 78.42 -14.11
C GLN A 518 23.17 77.78 -12.77
N GLN A 519 22.47 78.49 -11.88
CA GLN A 519 21.97 77.94 -10.62
C GLN A 519 20.98 76.78 -10.84
N LYS A 520 20.07 76.91 -11.82
CA LYS A 520 19.12 75.84 -12.20
C LYS A 520 19.85 74.58 -12.67
N ILE A 521 20.83 74.72 -13.57
CA ILE A 521 21.64 73.59 -14.09
C ILE A 521 22.45 72.95 -12.97
N ALA A 522 23.18 73.74 -12.17
CA ALA A 522 24.01 73.24 -11.09
C ALA A 522 23.21 72.46 -10.03
N THR A 523 22.00 72.95 -9.70
CA THR A 523 21.09 72.26 -8.77
C THR A 523 20.58 70.94 -9.37
N GLN A 524 20.28 70.91 -10.66
CA GLN A 524 19.82 69.70 -11.35
C GLN A 524 20.93 68.63 -11.41
N GLU A 525 22.18 69.02 -11.65
CA GLU A 525 23.32 68.08 -11.60
C GLU A 525 23.55 67.53 -10.19
N ARG A 526 23.41 68.39 -9.17
CA ARG A 526 23.57 68.00 -7.76
C ARG A 526 22.51 66.99 -7.34
N THR A 527 21.25 67.27 -7.62
CA THR A 527 20.10 66.40 -7.28
C THR A 527 20.17 65.06 -8.00
N LEU A 528 20.55 65.04 -9.29
CA LEU A 528 20.80 63.81 -10.04
C LEU A 528 21.90 62.94 -9.39
N ARG A 529 23.00 63.57 -8.95
CA ARG A 529 24.09 62.88 -8.26
C ARG A 529 23.63 62.28 -6.92
N GLU A 530 22.92 63.05 -6.11
CA GLU A 530 22.39 62.58 -4.83
C GLU A 530 21.39 61.42 -5.01
N ASN A 531 20.54 61.48 -6.05
CA ASN A 531 19.60 60.41 -6.40
C ASN A 531 20.33 59.12 -6.82
N MET A 532 21.42 59.24 -7.60
CA MET A 532 22.25 58.09 -7.97
C MET A 532 22.95 57.46 -6.75
N GLU A 533 23.44 58.25 -5.80
CA GLU A 533 24.05 57.73 -4.57
C GLU A 533 23.05 56.95 -3.70
N GLN A 534 21.82 57.46 -3.55
CA GLN A 534 20.76 56.76 -2.82
C GLN A 534 20.40 55.43 -3.50
N LEU A 535 20.32 55.42 -4.83
CA LEU A 535 20.06 54.22 -5.62
C LEU A 535 21.20 53.19 -5.51
N GLN A 536 22.46 53.62 -5.59
CA GLN A 536 23.62 52.72 -5.45
C GLN A 536 23.65 52.04 -4.08
N LYS A 537 23.38 52.78 -3.00
CA LYS A 537 23.29 52.22 -1.64
C LYS A 537 22.20 51.15 -1.55
N LYS A 538 21.05 51.39 -2.19
CA LYS A 538 19.94 50.44 -2.22
C LYS A 538 20.29 49.17 -2.99
N LEU A 539 20.82 49.30 -4.21
CA LEU A 539 21.22 48.15 -5.04
C LEU A 539 22.31 47.30 -4.37
N GLN A 540 23.24 47.93 -3.64
CA GLN A 540 24.26 47.22 -2.87
C GLN A 540 23.63 46.38 -1.74
N LEU A 541 22.69 46.95 -0.99
CA LEU A 541 21.97 46.25 0.07
C LEU A 541 21.15 45.07 -0.49
N GLU A 542 20.46 45.26 -1.62
CA GLU A 542 19.70 44.20 -2.30
C GLU A 542 20.63 43.07 -2.77
N ARG A 543 21.79 43.41 -3.36
CA ARG A 543 22.80 42.42 -3.78
C ARG A 543 23.35 41.62 -2.61
N GLU A 544 23.62 42.25 -1.48
CA GLU A 544 24.08 41.57 -0.27
C GLU A 544 23.02 40.60 0.28
N ASN A 545 21.74 40.96 0.24
CA ASN A 545 20.64 40.08 0.63
C ASN A 545 20.52 38.86 -0.30
N ILE A 546 20.63 39.06 -1.62
CA ILE A 546 20.62 37.97 -2.60
C ILE A 546 21.76 36.97 -2.32
N LEU A 547 22.98 37.46 -2.10
CA LEU A 547 24.14 36.61 -1.81
C LEU A 547 23.98 35.85 -0.49
N ARG A 548 23.37 36.48 0.52
CA ARG A 548 23.07 35.84 1.82
C ARG A 548 22.06 34.70 1.65
N ASP A 549 21.00 34.91 0.86
CA ASP A 549 20.00 33.89 0.57
C ASP A 549 20.60 32.71 -0.22
N GLN A 550 21.41 32.99 -1.25
CA GLN A 550 22.11 31.95 -2.01
C GLN A 550 23.05 31.10 -1.14
N ARG A 551 23.80 31.73 -0.23
CA ARG A 551 24.69 31.02 0.69
C ARG A 551 23.90 30.10 1.63
N ARG A 552 22.78 30.59 2.18
CA ARG A 552 21.91 29.77 3.04
C ARG A 552 21.40 28.52 2.32
N VAL A 553 20.95 28.67 1.06
CA VAL A 553 20.46 27.54 0.27
C VAL A 553 21.58 26.52 0.02
N LEU A 554 22.78 26.99 -0.32
CA LEU A 554 23.94 26.13 -0.56
C LEU A 554 24.34 25.35 0.71
N ASP A 555 24.38 26.01 1.86
CA ASP A 555 24.72 25.36 3.14
C ASP A 555 23.71 24.26 3.49
N GLN A 556 22.42 24.50 3.26
CA GLN A 556 21.36 23.49 3.49
C GLN A 556 21.47 22.31 2.52
N GLN A 557 21.77 22.56 1.25
CA GLN A 557 22.00 21.50 0.27
C GLN A 557 23.23 20.64 0.61
N LEU A 558 24.30 21.26 1.13
CA LEU A 558 25.50 20.55 1.57
C LEU A 558 25.23 19.69 2.81
N GLN A 559 24.43 20.18 3.76
CA GLN A 559 24.02 19.41 4.93
C GLN A 559 23.21 18.16 4.54
N GLU A 560 22.25 18.30 3.61
CA GLU A 560 21.43 17.17 3.17
C GLU A 560 22.24 16.13 2.38
N ARG A 561 23.19 16.56 1.53
CA ARG A 561 24.12 15.62 0.84
C ARG A 561 24.92 14.79 1.85
N LYS A 562 25.46 15.42 2.90
CA LYS A 562 26.18 14.71 3.97
C LYS A 562 25.30 13.71 4.71
N ALA A 563 24.04 14.06 4.98
CA ALA A 563 23.08 13.16 5.62
C ALA A 563 22.77 11.94 4.73
N GLN A 564 22.59 12.15 3.42
CA GLN A 564 22.38 11.06 2.45
C GLN A 564 23.59 10.14 2.31
N GLU A 565 24.81 10.69 2.36
CA GLU A 565 26.05 9.90 2.36
C GLU A 565 26.19 9.04 3.62
N CYS A 566 25.78 9.55 4.78
CA CYS A 566 25.76 8.78 6.04
C CYS A 566 24.70 7.67 6.05
N ASP A 567 23.55 7.87 5.39
CA ASP A 567 22.51 6.85 5.27
C ASP A 567 22.96 5.63 4.44
N GLY A 568 23.95 5.81 3.54
CA GLY A 568 24.47 4.78 2.64
C GLY A 568 25.71 4.02 3.13
N SER A 569 26.36 4.45 4.21
CA SER A 569 27.54 3.78 4.77
C SER A 569 27.15 2.82 5.90
N GLU A 570 27.05 1.53 5.60
CA GLU A 570 27.11 0.46 6.62
C GLU A 570 28.54 0.36 7.18
N GLN A 571 28.94 1.31 8.03
CA GLN A 571 30.09 1.14 8.91
C GLN A 571 29.75 1.66 10.30
N ALA A 572 29.16 0.79 11.11
CA ALA A 572 29.27 0.90 12.56
C ALA A 572 30.63 0.31 12.99
N PRO A 573 31.35 0.90 13.95
CA PRO A 573 32.54 0.29 14.52
C PRO A 573 32.14 -0.94 15.33
N ASP A 574 32.75 -2.06 14.96
CA ASP A 574 32.79 -3.33 15.65
C ASP A 574 33.34 -3.19 17.08
N CYS A 575 32.70 -3.80 18.09
CA CYS A 575 33.29 -4.88 18.88
C CYS A 575 32.51 -5.29 20.15
N GLN A 576 32.40 -6.62 20.27
CA GLN A 576 32.45 -7.47 21.49
C GLN A 576 31.15 -7.77 22.26
N GLY A 577 30.46 -8.82 21.80
CA GLY A 577 30.70 -10.18 22.33
C GLY A 577 29.96 -10.60 23.60
N GLN A 578 29.05 -11.57 23.47
CA GLN A 578 29.03 -12.78 24.31
C GLN A 578 28.20 -13.90 23.70
N ARG A 579 28.67 -15.13 23.96
CA ARG A 579 28.32 -16.40 23.31
C ARG A 579 27.05 -17.04 23.88
N LYS A 580 26.45 -17.86 23.01
CA LYS A 580 25.58 -19.04 23.21
C LYS A 580 25.60 -19.66 24.62
N GLU A 581 24.42 -20.00 25.11
CA GLU A 581 24.13 -21.31 25.69
C GLU A 581 22.81 -21.84 25.13
N ILE A 582 22.89 -23.02 24.53
CA ILE A 582 21.77 -23.85 24.10
C ILE A 582 21.48 -24.77 25.28
N SER A 583 20.29 -24.70 25.85
CA SER A 583 19.76 -25.78 26.70
C SER A 583 18.64 -26.47 25.96
N GLU A 584 18.96 -27.63 25.39
CA GLU A 584 17.98 -28.64 25.03
C GLU A 584 17.32 -29.16 26.31
N ASN A 585 15.99 -29.07 26.38
CA ASN A 585 15.18 -29.89 27.27
C ASN A 585 13.97 -30.37 26.47
N THR A 586 14.09 -31.58 25.94
CA THR A 586 12.98 -32.38 25.41
C THR A 586 12.20 -32.97 26.57
N THR A 587 11.00 -32.46 26.83
CA THR A 587 9.99 -33.16 27.62
C THR A 587 8.85 -33.58 26.73
N ASN A 588 8.70 -34.91 26.57
CA ASN A 588 7.50 -35.56 26.06
C ASN A 588 6.26 -35.05 26.82
N MET A 589 5.28 -34.50 26.10
CA MET A 589 3.91 -34.41 26.59
C MET A 589 2.95 -34.97 25.54
N ALA A 590 2.03 -35.81 26.01
CA ALA A 590 0.88 -36.28 25.26
C ALA A 590 -0.04 -35.09 24.91
N PRO A 591 -0.82 -35.16 23.82
CA PRO A 591 -1.61 -34.02 23.38
C PRO A 591 -2.86 -33.87 24.26
N ASP A 592 -2.82 -32.89 25.17
CA ASP A 592 -4.05 -32.20 25.56
C ASP A 592 -4.50 -31.35 24.37
N ILE A 593 -5.79 -31.41 24.05
CA ILE A 593 -6.42 -30.77 22.88
C ILE A 593 -6.43 -29.21 22.99
N HIS A 594 -5.71 -28.65 23.97
CA HIS A 594 -5.80 -27.25 24.37
C HIS A 594 -4.45 -26.52 24.26
N MET A 595 -4.40 -25.47 23.45
CA MET A 595 -3.22 -24.61 23.33
C MET A 595 -3.09 -23.72 24.59
N SER A 596 -2.02 -23.93 25.35
CA SER A 596 -1.66 -23.06 26.48
C SER A 596 -1.32 -21.64 26.02
N GLU A 597 -0.61 -21.52 24.89
CA GLU A 597 -0.09 -20.29 24.30
C GLU A 597 -0.33 -20.23 22.78
N PRO A 598 -0.40 -19.05 22.16
CA PRO A 598 -0.55 -18.91 20.72
C PRO A 598 0.71 -19.34 19.96
N LEU A 599 0.52 -19.79 18.71
CA LEU A 599 1.59 -20.26 17.84
C LEU A 599 1.53 -19.54 16.49
N CYS A 600 2.69 -19.26 15.89
CA CYS A 600 2.75 -18.73 14.53
C CYS A 600 2.19 -19.75 13.53
N LEU A 601 1.15 -19.38 12.78
CA LEU A 601 0.55 -20.22 11.73
C LEU A 601 1.23 -19.97 10.38
N ILE A 602 1.38 -18.70 10.01
CA ILE A 602 2.02 -18.26 8.77
C ILE A 602 3.11 -17.27 9.14
N GLU A 603 4.37 -17.60 8.86
CA GLU A 603 5.50 -16.71 9.09
C GLU A 603 5.84 -15.93 7.81
N ASN A 604 6.29 -14.70 7.96
CA ASN A 604 6.79 -13.86 6.86
C ASN A 604 8.33 -13.81 6.95
N ILE A 605 9.03 -14.67 6.19
CA ILE A 605 10.49 -14.78 6.16
C ILE A 605 11.00 -14.36 4.79
N GLU A 606 11.93 -13.40 4.72
CA GLU A 606 12.58 -12.98 3.46
C GLU A 606 11.58 -12.72 2.32
N GLU A 607 10.45 -12.10 2.65
CA GLU A 607 9.37 -11.78 1.73
C GLU A 607 8.57 -12.97 1.17
N LYS A 608 8.71 -14.18 1.74
CA LYS A 608 7.84 -15.33 1.45
C LYS A 608 6.98 -15.69 2.66
N LEU A 609 5.73 -16.06 2.40
CA LEU A 609 4.81 -16.55 3.42
C LEU A 609 5.04 -18.05 3.60
N VAL A 610 5.28 -18.52 4.81
CA VAL A 610 5.58 -19.93 5.09
C VAL A 610 4.66 -20.45 6.18
N VAL A 611 3.92 -21.52 5.89
CA VAL A 611 3.06 -22.17 6.88
C VAL A 611 3.93 -23.00 7.84
N LYS A 612 3.67 -22.87 9.14
CA LYS A 612 4.39 -23.61 10.19
C LYS A 612 3.80 -25.01 10.38
N GLN A 613 4.64 -26.02 10.18
CA GLN A 613 4.26 -27.44 10.30
C GLN A 613 3.73 -27.82 11.69
N GLU A 614 4.24 -27.20 12.75
CA GLU A 614 3.76 -27.41 14.11
C GLU A 614 2.30 -26.92 14.28
N ALA A 615 1.96 -25.78 13.68
CA ALA A 615 0.60 -25.24 13.69
C ALA A 615 -0.36 -26.15 12.91
N LEU A 616 0.07 -26.68 11.77
CA LEU A 616 -0.75 -27.60 10.99
C LEU A 616 -1.06 -28.90 11.75
N ARG A 617 -0.10 -29.45 12.51
CA ARG A 617 -0.35 -30.64 13.34
C ARG A 617 -1.46 -30.40 14.38
N ILE A 618 -1.47 -29.23 15.01
CA ILE A 618 -2.52 -28.86 15.97
C ILE A 618 -3.87 -28.77 15.24
N LEU A 619 -3.92 -28.07 14.10
CA LEU A 619 -5.14 -27.96 13.29
C LEU A 619 -5.65 -29.35 12.86
N SER A 620 -4.77 -30.26 12.45
CA SER A 620 -5.13 -31.62 12.01
C SER A 620 -5.83 -32.46 13.10
N ALA A 621 -5.60 -32.14 14.38
CA ALA A 621 -6.20 -32.82 15.51
C ALA A 621 -7.60 -32.29 15.90
N LEU A 622 -7.97 -31.10 15.43
CA LEU A 622 -9.24 -30.42 15.79
C LEU A 622 -10.37 -30.89 14.88
N THR A 623 -11.08 -31.95 15.27
CA THR A 623 -12.17 -32.54 14.48
C THR A 623 -13.49 -31.76 14.57
N GLN A 624 -13.64 -30.90 15.58
CA GLN A 624 -14.81 -30.05 15.80
C GLN A 624 -14.90 -28.91 14.77
N PRO A 625 -16.12 -28.41 14.46
CA PRO A 625 -16.32 -27.16 13.73
C PRO A 625 -15.55 -25.99 14.35
N VAL A 626 -14.93 -25.17 13.50
CA VAL A 626 -14.16 -23.99 13.93
C VAL A 626 -14.90 -22.69 13.65
N VAL A 627 -14.94 -21.81 14.65
CA VAL A 627 -15.30 -20.39 14.51
C VAL A 627 -13.98 -19.62 14.40
N VAL A 628 -13.73 -18.94 13.29
CA VAL A 628 -12.44 -18.30 13.03
C VAL A 628 -12.59 -16.80 13.08
N VAL A 629 -11.99 -16.15 14.09
CA VAL A 629 -12.01 -14.70 14.26
C VAL A 629 -10.61 -14.17 13.95
N ALA A 630 -10.48 -13.35 12.91
CA ALA A 630 -9.21 -12.71 12.58
C ALA A 630 -9.24 -11.22 12.91
N VAL A 631 -8.15 -10.69 13.46
CA VAL A 631 -7.99 -9.25 13.70
C VAL A 631 -6.92 -8.66 12.78
N VAL A 632 -7.27 -7.60 12.07
CA VAL A 632 -6.42 -6.89 11.11
C VAL A 632 -6.41 -5.40 11.42
N GLY A 633 -5.32 -4.71 11.08
CA GLY A 633 -5.20 -3.27 11.31
C GLY A 633 -3.76 -2.82 11.47
N LEU A 634 -3.56 -1.50 11.54
CA LEU A 634 -2.22 -0.90 11.65
C LEU A 634 -1.42 -1.47 12.83
N TYR A 635 -0.09 -1.41 12.74
CA TYR A 635 0.74 -1.79 13.88
C TYR A 635 0.48 -0.87 15.09
N ARG A 636 0.63 -1.43 16.31
CA ARG A 636 0.45 -0.72 17.60
C ARG A 636 -0.95 -0.17 17.89
N THR A 637 -2.00 -0.81 17.36
CA THR A 637 -3.40 -0.47 17.66
C THR A 637 -4.06 -1.36 18.71
N GLY A 638 -3.28 -2.21 19.41
CA GLY A 638 -3.78 -3.06 20.48
C GLY A 638 -4.60 -4.28 20.03
N LYS A 639 -4.32 -4.81 18.82
CA LYS A 639 -4.97 -6.02 18.27
C LYS A 639 -4.81 -7.25 19.16
N SER A 640 -3.56 -7.59 19.50
CA SER A 640 -3.20 -8.75 20.33
C SER A 640 -3.87 -8.72 21.71
N TYR A 641 -4.09 -7.53 22.29
CA TYR A 641 -4.82 -7.36 23.54
C TYR A 641 -6.30 -7.80 23.41
N LEU A 642 -7.01 -7.36 22.36
CA LEU A 642 -8.39 -7.76 22.13
C LEU A 642 -8.51 -9.27 21.90
N MET A 643 -7.53 -9.88 21.21
CA MET A 643 -7.51 -11.32 20.99
C MET A 643 -7.25 -12.10 22.28
N ASN A 644 -6.40 -11.61 23.18
CA ASN A 644 -6.22 -12.21 24.50
C ASN A 644 -7.52 -12.19 25.32
N LYS A 645 -8.24 -11.07 25.28
CA LYS A 645 -9.55 -10.94 25.95
C LYS A 645 -10.62 -11.87 25.36
N LEU A 646 -10.65 -12.04 24.03
CA LEU A 646 -11.52 -13.04 23.38
C LEU A 646 -11.17 -14.47 23.77
N ALA A 647 -9.88 -14.78 24.00
CA ALA A 647 -9.45 -16.07 24.50
C ALA A 647 -9.80 -16.32 25.98
N GLY A 648 -10.34 -15.31 26.68
CA GLY A 648 -10.61 -15.36 28.12
C GLY A 648 -9.34 -15.43 28.98
N LYS A 649 -8.20 -15.00 28.46
CA LYS A 649 -6.88 -15.09 29.12
C LYS A 649 -6.20 -13.72 29.20
N GLN A 650 -5.47 -13.46 30.28
CA GLN A 650 -4.70 -12.21 30.42
C GLN A 650 -3.41 -12.20 29.59
N LYS A 651 -2.77 -13.37 29.43
CA LYS A 651 -1.53 -13.54 28.65
C LYS A 651 -1.75 -14.54 27.52
N GLY A 652 -1.14 -14.26 26.37
CA GLY A 652 -1.30 -15.03 25.14
C GLY A 652 -0.46 -14.44 24.02
N PHE A 653 -1.10 -13.76 23.07
CA PHE A 653 -0.41 -13.02 22.01
C PHE A 653 0.39 -11.88 22.64
N SER A 654 1.65 -11.74 22.22
CA SER A 654 2.58 -10.79 22.84
C SER A 654 2.20 -9.33 22.52
N VAL A 655 2.18 -8.48 23.55
CA VAL A 655 1.80 -7.06 23.42
C VAL A 655 3.04 -6.18 23.56
N GLY A 656 3.55 -5.64 22.45
CA GLY A 656 4.74 -4.77 22.51
C GLY A 656 4.44 -3.28 22.75
N SER A 657 5.39 -2.57 23.38
CA SER A 657 5.29 -1.15 23.79
C SER A 657 6.27 -0.18 23.09
N THR A 658 7.16 -0.69 22.23
CA THR A 658 8.20 0.09 21.53
C THR A 658 7.78 0.51 20.11
N VAL A 659 8.57 1.36 19.44
CA VAL A 659 8.27 1.87 18.07
C VAL A 659 8.38 0.86 16.94
N GLN A 660 8.99 -0.31 17.15
CA GLN A 660 9.14 -1.36 16.13
C GLN A 660 7.91 -2.28 16.09
N SER A 661 7.59 -2.94 14.97
CA SER A 661 6.52 -3.96 14.97
C SER A 661 6.90 -5.22 15.78
N HIS A 662 5.91 -5.91 16.34
CA HIS A 662 6.13 -7.06 17.24
C HIS A 662 5.66 -8.38 16.62
N THR A 663 4.38 -8.47 16.23
CA THR A 663 3.83 -9.63 15.51
C THR A 663 4.32 -9.64 14.06
N LYS A 664 4.89 -10.76 13.62
CA LYS A 664 5.28 -11.02 12.22
C LYS A 664 4.47 -12.22 11.69
N GLY A 665 3.87 -12.08 10.50
CA GLY A 665 2.99 -13.08 9.91
C GLY A 665 1.58 -13.13 10.52
N ILE A 666 0.97 -14.32 10.54
CA ILE A 666 -0.35 -14.61 11.15
C ILE A 666 -0.15 -15.64 12.26
N TRP A 667 -0.57 -15.29 13.48
CA TRP A 667 -0.50 -16.15 14.66
C TRP A 667 -1.88 -16.71 14.96
N MET A 668 -1.96 -17.98 15.36
CA MET A 668 -3.20 -18.64 15.72
C MET A 668 -3.25 -19.04 17.19
N TRP A 669 -4.45 -19.03 17.76
CA TRP A 669 -4.72 -19.59 19.06
C TRP A 669 -6.05 -20.35 19.06
N CYS A 670 -5.99 -21.66 19.30
CA CYS A 670 -7.16 -22.52 19.34
C CYS A 670 -7.59 -22.77 20.79
N VAL A 671 -8.81 -22.34 21.13
CA VAL A 671 -9.40 -22.51 22.47
C VAL A 671 -10.82 -23.08 22.36
N PRO A 672 -11.34 -23.80 23.37
CA PRO A 672 -12.73 -24.21 23.40
C PRO A 672 -13.66 -23.01 23.27
N HIS A 673 -14.72 -23.12 22.48
CA HIS A 673 -15.65 -22.01 22.33
C HIS A 673 -16.51 -21.86 23.60
N PRO A 674 -16.48 -20.71 24.30
CA PRO A 674 -17.09 -20.57 25.63
C PRO A 674 -18.62 -20.67 25.61
N GLU A 675 -19.28 -20.26 24.53
CA GLU A 675 -20.76 -20.32 24.40
C GLU A 675 -21.26 -21.50 23.53
N LYS A 676 -20.37 -22.24 22.85
CA LYS A 676 -20.73 -23.28 21.87
C LYS A 676 -19.91 -24.55 22.17
N PRO A 677 -20.42 -25.47 23.01
CA PRO A 677 -19.62 -26.55 23.59
C PRO A 677 -19.02 -27.52 22.56
N ASP A 678 -19.64 -27.65 21.39
CA ASP A 678 -19.17 -28.53 20.31
C ASP A 678 -18.28 -27.84 19.27
N HIS A 679 -17.84 -26.61 19.54
CA HIS A 679 -17.04 -25.81 18.60
C HIS A 679 -15.70 -25.40 19.21
N THR A 680 -14.71 -25.21 18.33
CA THR A 680 -13.43 -24.59 18.69
C THR A 680 -13.38 -23.16 18.17
N LEU A 681 -12.97 -22.22 19.03
CA LEU A 681 -12.68 -20.84 18.64
C LEU A 681 -11.22 -20.73 18.21
N VAL A 682 -11.00 -20.28 16.98
CA VAL A 682 -9.67 -20.06 16.41
C VAL A 682 -9.46 -18.55 16.25
N LEU A 683 -8.54 -18.01 17.03
CA LEU A 683 -8.19 -16.60 17.02
C LEU A 683 -6.97 -16.38 16.15
N LEU A 684 -7.07 -15.51 15.12
CA LEU A 684 -5.97 -15.17 14.23
C LEU A 684 -5.52 -13.72 14.47
N ASP A 685 -4.35 -13.51 15.07
CA ASP A 685 -3.73 -12.19 15.23
C ASP A 685 -2.74 -11.94 14.08
N THR A 686 -2.94 -10.85 13.33
CA THR A 686 -2.08 -10.55 12.19
C THR A 686 -1.00 -9.54 12.54
N GLU A 687 0.09 -9.63 11.78
CA GLU A 687 1.07 -8.57 11.64
C GLU A 687 0.41 -7.21 11.43
N GLY A 688 0.95 -6.19 12.10
CA GLY A 688 0.46 -4.83 11.96
C GLY A 688 0.86 -4.21 10.63
N LEU A 689 -0.14 -3.68 9.91
CA LEU A 689 0.04 -3.04 8.62
C LEU A 689 0.77 -1.69 8.76
N GLY A 690 1.53 -1.30 7.73
CA GLY A 690 2.10 0.05 7.59
C GLY A 690 3.34 0.35 8.44
N ASP A 691 4.12 -0.67 8.80
CA ASP A 691 5.42 -0.49 9.47
C ASP A 691 6.43 0.21 8.55
N VAL A 692 7.06 1.29 9.03
CA VAL A 692 7.90 2.18 8.22
C VAL A 692 9.22 1.51 7.80
N GLU A 693 9.67 0.51 8.57
CA GLU A 693 10.91 -0.23 8.32
C GLU A 693 10.74 -1.34 7.26
N LYS A 694 9.49 -1.66 6.84
CA LYS A 694 9.22 -2.76 5.89
C LYS A 694 9.17 -2.27 4.45
N VAL A 695 9.92 -2.94 3.59
CA VAL A 695 10.13 -2.55 2.18
C VAL A 695 8.97 -3.00 1.28
N ASN A 696 8.33 -4.14 1.57
CA ASN A 696 7.43 -4.81 0.64
C ASN A 696 5.94 -4.78 1.08
N LYS A 697 5.17 -3.85 0.49
CA LYS A 697 3.72 -3.71 0.68
C LYS A 697 2.90 -4.90 0.16
N LYS A 698 3.47 -5.74 -0.72
CA LYS A 698 2.77 -6.88 -1.32
C LYS A 698 2.38 -7.90 -0.26
N ASN A 699 3.25 -8.16 0.70
CA ASN A 699 3.03 -9.15 1.75
C ASN A 699 2.00 -8.68 2.78
N GLU A 700 1.92 -7.37 3.06
CA GLU A 700 0.90 -6.81 3.95
C GLU A 700 -0.51 -6.98 3.38
N ALA A 701 -0.70 -6.70 2.09
CA ALA A 701 -1.97 -6.91 1.40
C ALA A 701 -2.33 -8.41 1.33
N GLN A 702 -1.34 -9.29 1.13
CA GLN A 702 -1.53 -10.75 1.12
C GLN A 702 -1.91 -11.30 2.50
N ILE A 703 -1.29 -10.83 3.58
CA ILE A 703 -1.64 -11.20 4.95
C ILE A 703 -3.08 -10.78 5.27
N PHE A 704 -3.48 -9.58 4.85
CA PHE A 704 -4.85 -9.11 5.03
C PHE A 704 -5.82 -9.96 4.19
N ALA A 705 -5.54 -10.23 2.92
CA ALA A 705 -6.36 -11.12 2.09
C ALA A 705 -6.51 -12.52 2.70
N LEU A 706 -5.42 -13.11 3.22
CA LEU A 706 -5.46 -14.39 3.94
C LEU A 706 -6.35 -14.33 5.19
N ALA A 707 -6.28 -13.25 5.96
CA ALA A 707 -7.16 -13.06 7.12
C ALA A 707 -8.64 -13.01 6.72
N ILE A 708 -8.99 -12.38 5.59
CA ILE A 708 -10.35 -12.38 5.04
C ILE A 708 -10.77 -13.81 4.65
N LEU A 709 -9.93 -14.51 3.88
CA LEU A 709 -10.26 -15.84 3.35
C LEU A 709 -10.41 -16.91 4.45
N LEU A 710 -9.55 -16.86 5.47
CA LEU A 710 -9.53 -17.85 6.55
C LEU A 710 -10.60 -17.59 7.62
N SER A 711 -11.02 -16.34 7.85
CA SER A 711 -11.94 -15.99 8.94
C SER A 711 -13.42 -16.16 8.59
N SER A 712 -14.25 -16.38 9.61
CA SER A 712 -15.71 -16.21 9.56
C SER A 712 -16.15 -14.84 10.08
N THR A 713 -15.35 -14.22 10.95
CA THR A 713 -15.52 -12.84 11.39
C THR A 713 -14.19 -12.10 11.31
N LEU A 714 -14.20 -10.95 10.64
CA LEU A 714 -13.04 -10.10 10.48
C LEU A 714 -13.18 -8.87 11.36
N VAL A 715 -12.28 -8.74 12.32
CA VAL A 715 -12.17 -7.57 13.19
C VAL A 715 -11.19 -6.58 12.55
N TYR A 716 -11.69 -5.47 12.00
CA TYR A 716 -10.86 -4.40 11.48
C TYR A 716 -10.63 -3.33 12.55
N ASN A 717 -9.41 -3.27 13.08
CA ASN A 717 -9.05 -2.48 14.24
C ASN A 717 -8.25 -1.23 13.87
N THR A 718 -8.86 -0.07 14.07
CA THR A 718 -8.28 1.25 13.78
C THR A 718 -8.27 2.14 15.02
N MET A 719 -7.38 3.13 15.06
CA MET A 719 -7.38 4.14 16.13
C MET A 719 -8.35 5.27 15.81
N ASN A 720 -8.94 5.84 16.85
CA ASN A 720 -9.69 7.07 16.87
C ASN A 720 -11.00 7.03 16.08
N LYS A 721 -10.98 7.26 14.78
CA LYS A 721 -12.16 7.54 13.94
C LYS A 721 -12.05 6.89 12.58
N ILE A 722 -13.16 6.82 11.84
CA ILE A 722 -13.18 6.37 10.46
C ILE A 722 -12.78 7.55 9.56
N ASP A 723 -11.65 7.44 8.86
CA ASP A 723 -11.22 8.39 7.84
C ASP A 723 -11.19 7.75 6.45
N GLN A 724 -10.99 8.57 5.40
CA GLN A 724 -10.96 8.08 4.02
C GLN A 724 -9.83 7.06 3.81
N GLY A 725 -8.67 7.24 4.47
CA GLY A 725 -7.55 6.30 4.35
C GLY A 725 -7.88 4.91 4.91
N ALA A 726 -8.63 4.83 6.01
CA ALA A 726 -9.08 3.56 6.58
C ALA A 726 -10.10 2.84 5.66
N ILE A 727 -10.97 3.60 4.98
CA ILE A 727 -11.91 3.08 3.97
C ILE A 727 -11.15 2.58 2.75
N ASP A 728 -10.21 3.37 2.22
CA ASP A 728 -9.43 3.03 1.03
C ASP A 728 -8.58 1.78 1.28
N LEU A 729 -7.96 1.66 2.46
CA LEU A 729 -7.17 0.47 2.81
C LEU A 729 -8.03 -0.79 2.84
N LEU A 730 -9.21 -0.73 3.48
CA LEU A 730 -10.14 -1.86 3.53
C LEU A 730 -10.67 -2.20 2.13
N HIS A 731 -11.00 -1.19 1.33
CA HIS A 731 -11.47 -1.36 -0.04
C HIS A 731 -10.41 -2.01 -0.94
N ASN A 732 -9.18 -1.49 -0.96
CA ASN A 732 -8.11 -2.01 -1.83
C ASN A 732 -7.87 -3.50 -1.56
N VAL A 733 -7.87 -3.91 -0.29
CA VAL A 733 -7.70 -5.33 0.05
C VAL A 733 -8.94 -6.15 -0.27
N ALA A 734 -10.14 -5.60 -0.07
CA ALA A 734 -11.38 -6.29 -0.41
C ALA A 734 -11.53 -6.47 -1.93
N GLU A 735 -11.16 -5.47 -2.74
CA GLU A 735 -11.12 -5.52 -4.20
C GLU A 735 -10.04 -6.48 -4.69
N LEU A 736 -8.83 -6.45 -4.12
CA LEU A 736 -7.82 -7.47 -4.40
C LEU A 736 -8.42 -8.85 -4.13
N THR A 737 -9.02 -9.08 -2.96
CA THR A 737 -9.65 -10.37 -2.61
C THR A 737 -10.76 -10.78 -3.59
N ASP A 738 -11.48 -9.83 -4.17
CA ASP A 738 -12.52 -10.08 -5.20
C ASP A 738 -11.94 -10.36 -6.60
N LEU A 739 -10.89 -9.63 -7.00
CA LEU A 739 -10.13 -9.88 -8.23
C LEU A 739 -9.34 -11.21 -8.16
N LEU A 740 -8.91 -11.62 -6.97
CA LEU A 740 -8.31 -12.93 -6.71
C LEU A 740 -9.30 -14.09 -6.96
N ARG A 741 -10.61 -13.81 -7.06
CA ARG A 741 -11.69 -14.79 -7.24
C ARG A 741 -12.21 -14.90 -8.68
N THR A 742 -12.31 -13.81 -9.45
CA THR A 742 -13.17 -13.72 -10.65
C THR A 742 -12.52 -14.12 -12.00
N ARG A 743 -11.23 -14.40 -12.08
CA ARG A 743 -10.50 -14.54 -13.37
C ARG A 743 -10.62 -15.88 -14.13
N ASN A 744 -11.39 -16.85 -13.66
CA ASN A 744 -11.39 -18.22 -14.23
C ASN A 744 -12.67 -18.66 -14.96
N SER A 745 -13.61 -17.75 -15.27
CA SER A 745 -14.70 -18.04 -16.22
C SER A 745 -14.33 -17.51 -17.63
N PRO A 746 -14.24 -18.36 -18.68
CA PRO A 746 -13.91 -17.92 -20.03
C PRO A 746 -15.06 -17.20 -20.78
N ASP A 747 -16.29 -17.22 -20.26
CA ASP A 747 -17.43 -16.62 -20.94
C ASP A 747 -17.71 -15.20 -20.44
N VAL A 748 -17.07 -14.25 -21.10
CA VAL A 748 -17.41 -12.83 -21.04
C VAL A 748 -18.65 -12.63 -21.91
N ASN A 749 -19.86 -12.50 -21.32
CA ASN A 749 -20.94 -11.62 -21.81
C ASN A 749 -22.32 -11.67 -21.08
N GLU A 750 -22.44 -12.17 -19.85
CA GLU A 750 -23.70 -11.98 -19.09
C GLU A 750 -23.42 -11.45 -17.68
N ILE A 751 -23.64 -10.15 -17.48
CA ILE A 751 -23.68 -9.50 -16.16
C ILE A 751 -25.09 -9.68 -15.60
N GLU A 752 -25.52 -10.91 -15.30
CA GLU A 752 -26.77 -11.18 -14.58
C GLU A 752 -26.62 -12.44 -13.71
N ASP A 753 -25.93 -12.32 -12.57
CA ASP A 753 -26.46 -12.66 -11.23
C ASP A 753 -25.33 -12.52 -10.18
N ASN A 754 -25.27 -11.37 -9.52
CA ASN A 754 -24.28 -11.09 -8.46
C ASN A 754 -24.68 -11.71 -7.08
N GLY A 755 -25.68 -12.59 -7.05
CA GLY A 755 -26.24 -13.18 -5.82
C GLY A 755 -25.30 -14.14 -5.09
N ASP A 756 -24.48 -14.90 -5.80
CA ASP A 756 -23.60 -15.93 -5.22
C ASP A 756 -22.30 -15.38 -4.63
N LEU A 757 -21.94 -14.12 -4.95
CA LEU A 757 -20.68 -13.48 -4.54
C LEU A 757 -20.64 -13.10 -3.04
N VAL A 758 -21.80 -12.94 -2.39
CA VAL A 758 -21.94 -12.42 -1.00
C VAL A 758 -21.75 -13.51 0.06
N SER A 759 -21.80 -14.79 -0.30
CA SER A 759 -21.98 -15.89 0.67
C SER A 759 -20.71 -16.35 1.42
N PHE A 760 -19.52 -15.77 1.15
CA PHE A 760 -18.24 -16.29 1.68
C PHE A 760 -17.36 -15.30 2.44
N PHE A 761 -17.60 -14.00 2.26
CA PHE A 761 -16.87 -12.98 3.00
C PHE A 761 -17.28 -13.02 4.47
N PRO A 762 -16.34 -12.82 5.40
CA PRO A 762 -16.65 -12.82 6.83
C PRO A 762 -17.55 -11.65 7.20
N ASP A 763 -18.23 -11.75 8.34
CA ASP A 763 -18.87 -10.58 8.94
C ASP A 763 -17.79 -9.56 9.34
N LEU A 764 -18.02 -8.28 9.02
CA LEU A 764 -17.08 -7.19 9.35
C LEU A 764 -17.43 -6.60 10.72
N VAL A 765 -16.46 -6.62 11.63
CA VAL A 765 -16.55 -5.92 12.92
C VAL A 765 -15.48 -4.84 12.95
N TRP A 766 -15.88 -3.57 12.89
CA TRP A 766 -14.96 -2.44 12.90
C TRP A 766 -14.79 -1.92 14.32
N THR A 767 -13.59 -2.05 14.88
CA THR A 767 -13.25 -1.61 16.22
C THR A 767 -12.46 -0.30 16.20
N LEU A 768 -12.98 0.74 16.87
CA LEU A 768 -12.37 2.06 16.98
C LEU A 768 -11.77 2.25 18.37
N ARG A 769 -10.45 2.25 18.46
CA ARG A 769 -9.69 2.34 19.72
C ARG A 769 -9.46 3.79 20.13
N ASP A 770 -9.42 4.06 21.43
CA ASP A 770 -9.23 5.40 22.00
C ASP A 770 -10.23 6.43 21.44
N PHE A 771 -11.49 6.02 21.24
CA PHE A 771 -12.54 6.84 20.65
C PHE A 771 -12.84 8.08 21.52
N TYR A 772 -12.87 9.27 20.91
CA TYR A 772 -13.00 10.53 21.64
C TYR A 772 -14.05 11.50 21.10
N LEU A 773 -14.78 11.13 20.04
CA LEU A 773 -15.82 11.99 19.47
C LEU A 773 -17.13 11.81 20.23
N SER A 774 -17.95 12.86 20.27
CA SER A 774 -19.36 12.70 20.60
C SER A 774 -20.07 12.04 19.43
N LEU A 775 -20.83 10.97 19.69
CA LEU A 775 -21.66 10.32 18.68
C LEU A 775 -22.95 11.12 18.48
N GLU A 776 -22.79 12.33 17.94
CA GLU A 776 -23.88 13.25 17.63
C GLU A 776 -23.81 13.72 16.18
N THR A 777 -24.96 13.76 15.50
CA THR A 777 -25.10 14.27 14.13
C THR A 777 -26.40 15.05 14.03
N ASP A 778 -26.36 16.26 13.49
CA ASP A 778 -27.52 17.18 13.39
C ASP A 778 -28.28 17.36 14.72
N GLY A 779 -27.54 17.37 15.84
CA GLY A 779 -28.10 17.50 17.19
C GLY A 779 -28.81 16.25 17.73
N LYS A 780 -28.68 15.08 17.08
CA LYS A 780 -29.22 13.80 17.54
C LYS A 780 -28.08 12.85 17.91
N LEU A 781 -28.25 12.12 19.01
CA LEU A 781 -27.36 11.02 19.40
C LEU A 781 -27.50 9.86 18.41
N ILE A 782 -26.37 9.30 17.99
CA ILE A 782 -26.28 8.13 17.13
C ILE A 782 -25.52 7.00 17.82
N THR A 783 -25.78 5.78 17.40
CA THR A 783 -25.06 4.57 17.83
C THR A 783 -23.74 4.41 17.07
N PRO A 784 -22.77 3.62 17.56
CA PRO A 784 -21.56 3.26 16.80
C PRO A 784 -21.88 2.65 15.43
N ASP A 785 -22.93 1.83 15.34
CA ASP A 785 -23.37 1.21 14.08
C ASP A 785 -23.91 2.25 13.09
N GLU A 786 -24.71 3.20 13.57
CA GLU A 786 -25.17 4.33 12.75
C GLU A 786 -24.01 5.21 12.29
N TYR A 787 -22.97 5.39 13.13
CA TYR A 787 -21.75 6.11 12.73
C TYR A 787 -21.03 5.40 11.57
N LEU A 788 -20.93 4.07 11.60
CA LEU A 788 -20.37 3.27 10.51
C LEU A 788 -21.23 3.38 9.25
N GLU A 789 -22.55 3.25 9.36
CA GLU A 789 -23.47 3.36 8.21
C GLU A 789 -23.44 4.74 7.56
N ASN A 790 -23.36 5.81 8.37
CA ASN A 790 -23.19 7.18 7.89
C ASN A 790 -21.85 7.35 7.16
N SER A 791 -20.77 6.77 7.69
CA SER A 791 -19.43 6.82 7.06
C SER A 791 -19.39 6.09 5.70
N LEU A 792 -20.22 5.05 5.55
CA LEU A 792 -20.39 4.26 4.31
C LEU A 792 -21.56 4.74 3.44
N LYS A 793 -22.15 5.92 3.72
CA LYS A 793 -23.26 6.46 2.95
C LYS A 793 -22.78 6.91 1.57
N LEU A 794 -23.52 6.51 0.53
CA LEU A 794 -23.25 6.92 -0.84
C LEU A 794 -23.80 8.33 -1.10
N LYS A 795 -23.16 9.04 -2.03
CA LYS A 795 -23.61 10.36 -2.48
C LYS A 795 -24.29 10.29 -3.84
N GLU A 796 -25.30 11.13 -4.03
CA GLU A 796 -26.05 11.21 -5.28
C GLU A 796 -25.27 12.01 -6.34
N GLY A 797 -25.32 11.53 -7.59
CA GLY A 797 -24.71 12.17 -8.77
C GLY A 797 -23.94 11.20 -9.65
N SER A 798 -23.61 11.63 -10.88
CA SER A 798 -22.99 10.78 -11.91
C SER A 798 -21.59 11.23 -12.32
N SER A 799 -21.01 12.24 -11.66
CA SER A 799 -19.66 12.70 -11.98
C SER A 799 -18.60 11.65 -11.61
N GLU A 800 -17.50 11.62 -12.36
CA GLU A 800 -16.35 10.71 -12.11
C GLU A 800 -15.86 10.78 -10.65
N ARG A 801 -15.87 11.97 -10.04
CA ARG A 801 -15.50 12.18 -8.64
C ARG A 801 -16.42 11.48 -7.66
N ILE A 802 -17.73 11.55 -7.91
CA ILE A 802 -18.74 10.87 -7.08
C ILE A 802 -18.63 9.36 -7.26
N GLN A 803 -18.32 8.88 -8.47
CA GLN A 803 -18.04 7.47 -8.72
C GLN A 803 -16.83 7.00 -7.90
N ASN A 804 -15.71 7.73 -7.93
CA ASN A 804 -14.52 7.40 -7.15
C ASN A 804 -14.77 7.42 -5.63
N PHE A 805 -15.59 8.34 -5.12
CA PHE A 805 -15.99 8.37 -3.71
C PHE A 805 -16.91 7.20 -3.32
N ASN A 806 -17.87 6.85 -4.19
CA ASN A 806 -18.86 5.82 -3.93
C ASN A 806 -18.31 4.41 -4.11
N PHE A 807 -17.35 4.20 -5.00
CA PHE A 807 -16.86 2.88 -5.37
C PHE A 807 -16.28 2.09 -4.17
N PRO A 808 -15.35 2.63 -3.35
CA PRO A 808 -14.86 1.94 -2.15
C PRO A 808 -15.96 1.54 -1.17
N ARG A 809 -16.91 2.46 -0.93
CA ARG A 809 -18.04 2.26 -0.01
C ARG A 809 -19.02 1.22 -0.53
N LEU A 810 -19.26 1.22 -1.84
CA LEU A 810 -20.11 0.24 -2.51
C LEU A 810 -19.48 -1.16 -2.43
N CYS A 811 -18.17 -1.28 -2.63
CA CYS A 811 -17.45 -2.55 -2.47
C CYS A 811 -17.57 -3.07 -1.04
N ILE A 812 -17.29 -2.26 -0.02
CA ILE A 812 -17.44 -2.67 1.39
C ILE A 812 -18.90 -3.08 1.69
N LYS A 813 -19.88 -2.33 1.18
CA LYS A 813 -21.30 -2.64 1.37
C LYS A 813 -21.72 -3.94 0.69
N LYS A 814 -21.15 -4.28 -0.47
CA LYS A 814 -21.46 -5.51 -1.23
C LYS A 814 -20.72 -6.74 -0.70
N LEU A 815 -19.43 -6.59 -0.38
CA LEU A 815 -18.57 -7.71 -0.04
C LEU A 815 -18.85 -8.25 1.37
N PHE A 816 -19.04 -7.38 2.37
CA PHE A 816 -19.27 -7.85 3.74
C PHE A 816 -20.78 -8.00 4.04
N PRO A 817 -21.29 -9.21 4.32
CA PRO A 817 -22.73 -9.44 4.48
C PRO A 817 -23.31 -8.69 5.69
N LYS A 818 -22.66 -8.78 6.85
CA LYS A 818 -22.99 -7.99 8.04
C LYS A 818 -21.84 -7.08 8.43
N LYS A 819 -22.19 -5.92 8.99
CA LYS A 819 -21.26 -4.93 9.50
C LYS A 819 -21.67 -4.55 10.93
N LYS A 820 -20.71 -4.47 11.84
CA LYS A 820 -20.89 -4.06 13.23
C LYS A 820 -19.78 -3.09 13.60
N CYS A 821 -20.06 -2.09 14.41
CA CYS A 821 -19.06 -1.17 14.93
C CYS A 821 -19.01 -1.21 16.47
N PHE A 822 -17.79 -1.20 17.00
CA PHE A 822 -17.54 -1.02 18.44
C PHE A 822 -16.58 0.14 18.64
N ILE A 823 -16.87 0.97 19.64
CA ILE A 823 -15.96 2.00 20.13
C ILE A 823 -15.36 1.54 21.46
N PHE A 824 -14.09 1.87 21.65
CA PHE A 824 -13.38 1.61 22.89
C PHE A 824 -12.78 2.92 23.39
N ASP A 825 -13.07 3.26 24.64
CA ASP A 825 -12.37 4.31 25.35
C ASP A 825 -10.94 3.85 25.67
N SER A 826 -10.13 4.75 26.23
CA SER A 826 -8.74 4.40 26.53
C SER A 826 -8.69 3.38 27.68
N PRO A 827 -7.83 2.35 27.63
CA PRO A 827 -7.81 1.29 28.64
C PRO A 827 -7.39 1.75 30.03
N ALA A 828 -6.40 2.63 30.09
CA ALA A 828 -5.71 3.04 31.32
C ALA A 828 -4.92 4.33 31.07
N ASP A 829 -4.31 4.87 32.12
CA ASP A 829 -3.38 6.00 32.01
C ASP A 829 -2.14 5.66 31.18
N LYS A 830 -1.57 6.66 30.49
CA LYS A 830 -0.37 6.48 29.65
C LYS A 830 0.80 5.80 30.37
N LYS A 831 1.03 6.11 31.65
CA LYS A 831 2.16 5.54 32.41
C LYS A 831 2.05 4.03 32.59
N THR A 832 0.83 3.49 32.57
CA THR A 832 0.55 2.07 32.76
C THR A 832 0.19 1.37 31.44
N LEU A 833 -0.16 2.12 30.38
CA LEU A 833 -0.42 1.57 29.04
C LEU A 833 0.75 0.76 28.44
N SER A 834 2.01 1.13 28.72
CA SER A 834 3.16 0.32 28.29
C SER A 834 3.27 -1.03 29.02
N GLN A 835 2.49 -1.20 30.10
CA GLN A 835 2.37 -2.39 30.91
C GLN A 835 0.96 -3.00 30.82
N LEU A 836 0.16 -2.64 29.80
CA LEU A 836 -1.25 -3.07 29.68
C LEU A 836 -1.44 -4.60 29.80
N GLU A 837 -0.46 -5.38 29.36
CA GLU A 837 -0.45 -6.85 29.50
C GLU A 837 -0.37 -7.35 30.96
N LYS A 838 0.14 -6.52 31.87
CA LYS A 838 0.33 -6.84 33.29
C LYS A 838 -0.78 -6.32 34.19
N LEU A 839 -1.63 -5.42 33.69
CA LEU A 839 -2.71 -4.82 34.46
C LEU A 839 -3.89 -5.78 34.61
N HIS A 840 -4.48 -5.81 35.79
CA HIS A 840 -5.73 -6.51 36.02
C HIS A 840 -6.95 -5.64 35.66
N ASP A 841 -8.12 -6.27 35.47
CA ASP A 841 -9.31 -5.57 34.98
C ASP A 841 -9.85 -4.52 35.97
N ASP A 842 -9.54 -4.65 37.26
CA ASP A 842 -9.82 -3.65 38.31
C ASP A 842 -8.89 -2.43 38.26
N GLU A 843 -7.77 -2.52 37.53
CA GLU A 843 -6.83 -1.41 37.29
C GLU A 843 -7.12 -0.67 35.97
N LEU A 844 -8.06 -1.17 35.18
CA LEU A 844 -8.50 -0.56 33.92
C LEU A 844 -9.74 0.33 34.14
N TYR A 845 -9.98 1.23 33.20
CA TYR A 845 -11.20 2.05 33.23
C TYR A 845 -12.46 1.17 33.11
N PRO A 846 -13.45 1.30 34.03
CA PRO A 846 -14.63 0.44 34.04
C PRO A 846 -15.42 0.45 32.72
N GLU A 847 -15.53 1.61 32.09
CA GLU A 847 -16.22 1.78 30.80
C GLU A 847 -15.52 0.98 29.69
N PHE A 848 -14.19 0.98 29.67
CA PHE A 848 -13.42 0.19 28.71
C PHE A 848 -13.58 -1.31 28.95
N VAL A 849 -13.54 -1.75 30.21
CA VAL A 849 -13.76 -3.17 30.57
C VAL A 849 -15.15 -3.61 30.13
N GLN A 850 -16.18 -2.79 30.35
CA GLN A 850 -17.53 -3.05 29.89
C GLN A 850 -17.61 -3.13 28.36
N GLN A 851 -17.03 -2.17 27.63
CA GLN A 851 -17.01 -2.16 26.16
C GLN A 851 -16.31 -3.41 25.59
N VAL A 852 -15.19 -3.84 26.20
CA VAL A 852 -14.50 -5.09 25.84
C VAL A 852 -15.37 -6.30 26.14
N ALA A 853 -16.07 -6.34 27.27
CA ALA A 853 -16.98 -7.43 27.61
C ALA A 853 -18.16 -7.52 26.62
N GLU A 854 -18.76 -6.38 26.23
CA GLU A 854 -19.83 -6.30 25.23
C GLU A 854 -19.34 -6.77 23.84
N PHE A 855 -18.14 -6.33 23.44
CA PHE A 855 -17.49 -6.80 22.21
C PHE A 855 -17.24 -8.31 22.25
N CYS A 856 -16.66 -8.84 23.33
CA CYS A 856 -16.38 -10.26 23.47
C CYS A 856 -17.68 -11.07 23.44
N SER A 857 -18.70 -10.67 24.20
CA SER A 857 -20.01 -11.32 24.18
C SER A 857 -20.63 -11.33 22.78
N TYR A 858 -20.59 -10.21 22.06
CA TYR A 858 -21.10 -10.15 20.69
C TYR A 858 -20.38 -11.11 19.75
N ILE A 859 -19.04 -11.14 19.77
CA ILE A 859 -18.24 -12.03 18.92
C ILE A 859 -18.57 -13.49 19.25
N LEU A 860 -18.57 -13.86 20.53
CA LEU A 860 -18.83 -15.23 20.96
C LEU A 860 -20.25 -15.69 20.58
N SER A 861 -21.24 -14.82 20.69
CA SER A 861 -22.64 -15.20 20.41
C SER A 861 -22.98 -15.15 18.91
N HIS A 862 -22.45 -14.19 18.15
CA HIS A 862 -22.84 -13.94 16.76
C HIS A 862 -21.89 -14.53 15.71
N SER A 863 -20.60 -14.79 16.04
CA SER A 863 -19.67 -15.36 15.07
C SER A 863 -20.06 -16.79 14.72
N MET A 864 -20.29 -17.04 13.44
CA MET A 864 -20.70 -18.34 12.92
C MET A 864 -19.48 -19.24 12.66
N ALA A 865 -19.73 -20.56 12.65
CA ALA A 865 -18.72 -21.51 12.19
C ALA A 865 -18.32 -21.17 10.74
N LYS A 866 -17.02 -21.27 10.43
CA LYS A 866 -16.54 -20.99 9.07
C LYS A 866 -17.14 -22.00 8.10
N THR A 867 -17.66 -21.52 6.97
CA THR A 867 -18.28 -22.35 5.93
C THR A 867 -17.65 -22.11 4.57
N LEU A 868 -17.64 -23.16 3.74
CA LEU A 868 -17.23 -23.15 2.33
C LEU A 868 -18.46 -23.30 1.40
N PRO A 869 -18.33 -22.99 0.08
CA PRO A 869 -19.39 -23.18 -0.91
C PRO A 869 -20.09 -24.54 -0.83
N GLY A 870 -21.42 -24.53 -0.68
CA GLY A 870 -22.25 -25.72 -0.45
C GLY A 870 -22.55 -26.04 1.01
N GLY A 871 -22.36 -25.08 1.93
CA GLY A 871 -22.72 -25.23 3.35
C GLY A 871 -21.75 -26.09 4.15
N ILE A 872 -20.55 -26.33 3.63
CA ILE A 872 -19.55 -27.20 4.26
C ILE A 872 -18.94 -26.49 5.46
N THR A 873 -19.19 -27.00 6.67
CA THR A 873 -18.57 -26.47 7.88
C THR A 873 -17.10 -26.85 7.95
N VAL A 874 -16.24 -25.85 8.18
CA VAL A 874 -14.79 -26.01 8.31
C VAL A 874 -14.47 -26.50 9.72
N ASN A 875 -13.64 -27.52 9.81
CA ASN A 875 -12.98 -27.99 11.04
C ASN A 875 -11.46 -27.79 10.91
N GLY A 876 -10.68 -28.24 11.88
CA GLY A 876 -9.23 -28.09 11.89
C GLY A 876 -8.50 -28.60 10.63
N PRO A 877 -8.67 -29.89 10.22
CA PRO A 877 -8.05 -30.42 9.01
C PRO A 877 -8.40 -29.65 7.73
N ARG A 878 -9.62 -29.12 7.65
CA ARG A 878 -10.06 -28.28 6.53
C ARG A 878 -9.36 -26.93 6.55
N LEU A 879 -9.28 -26.29 7.72
CA LEU A 879 -8.58 -25.02 7.88
C LEU A 879 -7.08 -25.14 7.58
N GLU A 880 -6.45 -26.24 8.00
CA GLU A 880 -5.07 -26.60 7.62
C GLU A 880 -4.91 -26.63 6.10
N SER A 881 -5.79 -27.35 5.40
CA SER A 881 -5.74 -27.45 3.94
C SER A 881 -5.86 -26.09 3.27
N LEU A 882 -6.80 -25.25 3.73
CA LEU A 882 -7.02 -23.92 3.19
C LEU A 882 -5.80 -23.02 3.38
N ALA A 883 -5.23 -22.99 4.59
CA ALA A 883 -4.04 -22.21 4.89
C ALA A 883 -2.86 -22.60 4.00
N GLN A 884 -2.63 -23.91 3.82
CA GLN A 884 -1.58 -24.43 2.95
C GLN A 884 -1.83 -24.06 1.48
N THR A 885 -3.03 -24.34 0.95
CA THR A 885 -3.37 -24.06 -0.45
C THR A 885 -3.27 -22.58 -0.80
N TYR A 886 -3.74 -21.68 0.07
CA TYR A 886 -3.63 -20.24 -0.22
C TYR A 886 -2.20 -19.73 -0.18
N VAL A 887 -1.40 -20.19 0.77
CA VAL A 887 0.02 -19.78 0.85
C VAL A 887 0.81 -20.32 -0.33
N ASP A 888 0.56 -21.56 -0.75
CA ASP A 888 1.21 -22.15 -1.93
C ASP A 888 0.84 -21.41 -3.22
N ALA A 889 -0.44 -21.03 -3.39
CA ALA A 889 -0.87 -20.19 -4.51
C ALA A 889 -0.14 -18.84 -4.52
N ILE A 890 -0.15 -18.12 -3.39
CA ILE A 890 0.51 -16.81 -3.25
C ILE A 890 2.00 -16.90 -3.58
N ASN A 891 2.69 -17.91 -3.06
CA ASN A 891 4.13 -18.12 -3.28
C ASN A 891 4.47 -18.52 -4.71
N SER A 892 3.55 -19.22 -5.40
CA SER A 892 3.70 -19.62 -6.80
C SER A 892 3.43 -18.46 -7.78
N GLY A 893 2.96 -17.32 -7.26
CA GLY A 893 2.57 -16.16 -8.06
C GLY A 893 1.13 -16.23 -8.58
N ASP A 894 0.40 -17.29 -8.22
CA ASP A 894 -1.01 -17.47 -8.52
C ASP A 894 -1.90 -16.77 -7.48
N LEU A 895 -3.15 -16.54 -7.85
CA LEU A 895 -4.13 -15.89 -6.99
C LEU A 895 -4.82 -16.97 -6.11
N PRO A 896 -4.88 -16.82 -4.76
CA PRO A 896 -5.58 -17.76 -3.90
C PRO A 896 -7.07 -17.79 -4.27
N CYS A 897 -7.49 -18.89 -4.88
CA CYS A 897 -8.85 -19.08 -5.39
C CYS A 897 -9.65 -20.02 -4.48
N MET A 898 -10.84 -19.58 -4.06
CA MET A 898 -11.76 -20.36 -3.23
C MET A 898 -12.21 -21.65 -3.92
N GLU A 899 -12.59 -21.58 -5.21
CA GLU A 899 -13.07 -22.75 -5.95
C GLU A 899 -11.98 -23.81 -6.09
N ASN A 900 -10.78 -23.41 -6.50
CA ASN A 900 -9.64 -24.33 -6.59
C ASN A 900 -9.30 -24.93 -5.22
N SER A 901 -9.38 -24.15 -4.14
CA SER A 901 -9.11 -24.64 -2.79
C SER A 901 -10.17 -25.63 -2.30
N VAL A 902 -11.44 -25.42 -2.67
CA VAL A 902 -12.51 -26.40 -2.42
C VAL A 902 -12.29 -27.67 -3.25
N LEU A 903 -11.90 -27.57 -4.52
CA LEU A 903 -11.61 -28.73 -5.36
C LEU A 903 -10.44 -29.55 -4.81
N THR A 904 -9.34 -28.91 -4.40
CA THR A 904 -8.20 -29.58 -3.76
C THR A 904 -8.62 -30.26 -2.44
N LEU A 905 -9.47 -29.60 -1.66
CA LEU A 905 -10.02 -30.18 -0.43
C LEU A 905 -10.90 -31.40 -0.71
N VAL A 906 -11.79 -31.32 -1.71
CA VAL A 906 -12.64 -32.44 -2.17
C VAL A 906 -11.78 -33.63 -2.58
N GLN A 907 -10.74 -33.40 -3.39
CA GLN A 907 -9.82 -34.46 -3.79
C GLN A 907 -9.12 -35.12 -2.59
N ARG A 908 -8.60 -34.31 -1.66
CA ARG A 908 -7.85 -34.82 -0.50
C ARG A 908 -8.74 -35.63 0.45
N GLU A 909 -9.92 -35.12 0.80
CA GLU A 909 -10.83 -35.82 1.73
C GLU A 909 -11.45 -37.07 1.10
N ASN A 910 -11.86 -37.01 -0.17
CA ASN A 910 -12.45 -38.18 -0.83
C ASN A 910 -11.42 -39.30 -1.02
N LEU A 911 -10.16 -38.97 -1.36
CA LEU A 911 -9.09 -39.96 -1.40
C LEU A 911 -8.83 -40.57 -0.01
N GLY A 912 -8.80 -39.75 1.04
CA GLY A 912 -8.71 -40.22 2.43
C GLY A 912 -9.87 -41.12 2.83
N ALA A 913 -11.09 -40.82 2.37
CA ALA A 913 -12.27 -41.65 2.59
C ALA A 913 -12.16 -43.02 1.90
N VAL A 914 -11.66 -43.06 0.65
CA VAL A 914 -11.36 -44.32 -0.06
C VAL A 914 -10.37 -45.16 0.74
N GLN A 915 -9.25 -44.58 1.16
CA GLN A 915 -8.23 -45.31 1.93
C GLN A 915 -8.77 -45.86 3.25
N LYS A 916 -9.57 -45.07 3.96
CA LYS A 916 -10.19 -45.49 5.24
C LYS A 916 -11.19 -46.63 5.04
N ALA A 917 -11.99 -46.58 3.98
CA ALA A 917 -12.91 -47.66 3.61
C ALA A 917 -12.17 -48.95 3.25
N VAL A 918 -11.11 -48.85 2.46
CA VAL A 918 -10.26 -49.99 2.08
C VAL A 918 -9.56 -50.62 3.29
N ALA A 919 -9.00 -49.80 4.19
CA ALA A 919 -8.37 -50.30 5.41
C ALA A 919 -9.36 -51.04 6.32
N HIS A 920 -10.58 -50.51 6.45
CA HIS A 920 -11.63 -51.21 7.20
C HIS A 920 -12.02 -52.53 6.53
N TYR A 921 -12.18 -52.56 5.21
CA TYR A 921 -12.45 -53.79 4.46
C TYR A 921 -11.35 -54.84 4.71
N ASP A 922 -10.07 -54.47 4.59
CA ASP A 922 -8.94 -55.38 4.80
C ASP A 922 -8.90 -55.92 6.23
N GLN A 923 -9.18 -55.07 7.23
CA GLN A 923 -9.28 -55.47 8.62
C GLN A 923 -10.42 -56.49 8.84
N GLN A 924 -11.61 -56.21 8.32
CA GLN A 924 -12.78 -57.08 8.52
C GLN A 924 -12.63 -58.42 7.78
N MET A 925 -12.13 -58.39 6.54
CA MET A 925 -11.88 -59.60 5.76
C MET A 925 -10.78 -60.45 6.41
N GLY A 926 -9.70 -59.83 6.91
CA GLY A 926 -8.62 -60.53 7.61
C GLY A 926 -9.05 -61.18 8.93
N GLN A 927 -10.07 -60.65 9.61
CA GLN A 927 -10.61 -61.22 10.85
C GLN A 927 -11.69 -62.28 10.60
N LYS A 928 -12.58 -62.06 9.63
CA LYS A 928 -13.77 -62.90 9.39
C LYS A 928 -13.49 -64.10 8.48
N VAL A 929 -12.49 -64.02 7.59
CA VAL A 929 -12.22 -65.07 6.59
C VAL A 929 -11.09 -65.98 7.05
N GLN A 930 -11.32 -67.29 7.02
CA GLN A 930 -10.29 -68.29 7.24
C GLN A 930 -10.24 -69.27 6.07
N LEU A 931 -9.13 -69.25 5.32
CA LEU A 931 -8.96 -70.04 4.11
C LEU A 931 -8.43 -71.47 4.39
N PRO A 932 -8.87 -72.49 3.64
CA PRO A 932 -9.98 -72.45 2.70
C PRO A 932 -11.35 -72.42 3.40
N THR A 933 -12.32 -71.76 2.79
CA THR A 933 -13.75 -71.76 3.20
C THR A 933 -14.42 -73.08 2.80
N ASP A 934 -15.57 -73.43 3.39
CA ASP A 934 -16.27 -74.67 3.01
C ASP A 934 -16.92 -74.56 1.63
N THR A 935 -17.46 -73.38 1.30
CA THR A 935 -18.05 -73.09 -0.01
C THR A 935 -17.56 -71.75 -0.56
N LEU A 936 -17.65 -71.56 -1.88
CA LEU A 936 -17.41 -70.25 -2.49
C LEU A 936 -18.48 -69.23 -2.06
N GLN A 937 -19.71 -69.67 -1.84
CA GLN A 937 -20.82 -68.80 -1.44
C GLN A 937 -20.56 -68.14 -0.08
N GLU A 938 -20.03 -68.89 0.88
CA GLU A 938 -19.61 -68.37 2.19
C GLU A 938 -18.62 -67.20 2.06
N LEU A 939 -17.61 -67.35 1.19
CA LEU A 939 -16.62 -66.29 0.94
C LEU A 939 -17.24 -65.06 0.28
N LEU A 940 -18.14 -65.26 -0.69
CA LEU A 940 -18.82 -64.17 -1.39
C LEU A 940 -19.80 -63.40 -0.48
N ASP A 941 -20.47 -64.09 0.44
CA ASP A 941 -21.38 -63.46 1.40
C ASP A 941 -20.61 -62.63 2.44
N LEU A 942 -19.46 -63.13 2.93
CA LEU A 942 -18.56 -62.37 3.80
C LEU A 942 -17.98 -61.15 3.10
N HIS A 943 -17.58 -61.29 1.83
CA HIS A 943 -17.12 -60.17 1.01
C HIS A 943 -18.21 -59.10 0.87
N ARG A 944 -19.43 -59.47 0.46
CA ARG A 944 -20.56 -58.53 0.29
C ARG A 944 -20.90 -57.78 1.58
N ALA A 945 -20.79 -58.45 2.73
CA ALA A 945 -21.01 -57.79 4.02
C ALA A 945 -19.92 -56.73 4.29
N CYS A 946 -18.64 -57.08 4.11
CA CYS A 946 -17.52 -56.16 4.33
C CYS A 946 -17.48 -55.02 3.30
N GLU A 947 -17.85 -55.29 2.05
CA GLU A 947 -18.01 -54.30 0.97
C GLU A 947 -19.06 -53.26 1.34
N ARG A 948 -20.23 -53.69 1.83
CA ARG A 948 -21.29 -52.77 2.27
C ARG A 948 -20.84 -51.90 3.43
N GLU A 949 -20.20 -52.49 4.44
CA GLU A 949 -19.63 -51.74 5.56
C GLU A 949 -18.58 -50.70 5.08
N ALA A 950 -17.73 -51.06 4.12
CA ALA A 950 -16.75 -50.16 3.53
C ALA A 950 -17.39 -49.01 2.73
N MET A 951 -18.45 -49.30 1.96
CA MET A 951 -19.21 -48.29 1.23
C MET A 951 -19.94 -47.32 2.16
N GLU A 952 -20.53 -47.82 3.25
CA GLU A 952 -21.14 -46.98 4.29
C GLU A 952 -20.11 -46.05 4.95
N ILE A 953 -18.90 -46.57 5.23
CA ILE A 953 -17.79 -45.75 5.73
C ILE A 953 -17.39 -44.69 4.72
N PHE A 954 -17.26 -45.03 3.43
CA PHE A 954 -16.95 -44.06 2.39
C PHE A 954 -18.01 -42.95 2.33
N THR A 955 -19.30 -43.30 2.21
CA THR A 955 -20.40 -42.33 2.14
C THR A 955 -20.45 -41.40 3.36
N LYS A 956 -20.07 -41.89 4.54
CA LYS A 956 -20.02 -41.07 5.76
C LYS A 956 -18.84 -40.09 5.78
N ASN A 957 -17.74 -40.39 5.09
CA ASN A 957 -16.49 -39.62 5.16
C ASN A 957 -16.15 -38.87 3.85
N SER A 958 -16.88 -39.10 2.75
CA SER A 958 -16.72 -38.39 1.49
C SER A 958 -17.69 -37.21 1.35
N PHE A 959 -17.36 -36.22 0.51
CA PHE A 959 -18.25 -35.11 0.20
C PHE A 959 -18.00 -34.59 -1.23
N LYS A 960 -19.05 -34.07 -1.89
CA LYS A 960 -18.99 -33.49 -3.26
C LYS A 960 -18.29 -34.36 -4.32
N ASP A 961 -18.47 -35.69 -4.29
CA ASP A 961 -18.07 -36.58 -5.39
C ASP A 961 -19.09 -36.53 -6.53
N GLU A 962 -19.25 -35.36 -7.17
CA GLU A 962 -20.34 -35.07 -8.13
C GLU A 962 -20.37 -36.04 -9.32
N ASN A 963 -19.20 -36.49 -9.77
CA ASN A 963 -19.05 -37.44 -10.89
C ASN A 963 -18.97 -38.91 -10.44
N GLN A 964 -19.10 -39.17 -9.14
CA GLN A 964 -18.91 -40.48 -8.51
C GLN A 964 -17.56 -41.13 -8.87
N SER A 965 -16.53 -40.31 -9.10
CA SER A 965 -15.22 -40.82 -9.55
C SER A 965 -14.52 -41.59 -8.45
N PHE A 966 -14.55 -41.10 -7.21
CA PHE A 966 -13.93 -41.76 -6.07
C PHE A 966 -14.74 -42.98 -5.61
N GLN A 967 -16.08 -42.90 -5.71
CA GLN A 967 -16.92 -44.07 -5.45
C GLN A 967 -16.64 -45.21 -6.43
N LYS A 968 -16.47 -44.91 -7.74
CA LYS A 968 -16.08 -45.90 -8.75
C LYS A 968 -14.67 -46.46 -8.52
N GLU A 969 -13.74 -45.60 -8.11
CA GLU A 969 -12.38 -46.02 -7.73
C GLU A 969 -12.43 -47.02 -6.56
N LEU A 970 -13.17 -46.71 -5.49
CA LEU A 970 -13.36 -47.63 -4.36
C LEU A 970 -13.97 -48.97 -4.80
N GLN A 971 -15.03 -48.94 -5.63
CA GLN A 971 -15.65 -50.17 -6.14
C GLN A 971 -14.63 -51.03 -6.90
N THR A 972 -13.84 -50.41 -7.79
CA THR A 972 -12.82 -51.12 -8.58
C THR A 972 -11.76 -51.78 -7.68
N LEU A 973 -11.35 -51.10 -6.59
CA LEU A 973 -10.41 -51.65 -5.61
C LEU A 973 -11.01 -52.83 -4.83
N LEU A 974 -12.28 -52.76 -4.43
CA LEU A 974 -12.96 -53.83 -3.72
C LEU A 974 -13.21 -55.06 -4.62
N ASP A 975 -13.57 -54.85 -5.89
CA ASP A 975 -13.73 -55.91 -6.89
C ASP A 975 -12.39 -56.63 -7.13
N THR A 976 -11.29 -55.86 -7.21
CA THR A 976 -9.94 -56.44 -7.34
C THR A 976 -9.59 -57.31 -6.13
N LYS A 977 -9.86 -56.81 -4.91
CA LYS A 977 -9.64 -57.58 -3.68
C LYS A 977 -10.53 -58.83 -3.58
N GLN A 978 -11.75 -58.78 -4.11
CA GLN A 978 -12.63 -59.95 -4.22
C GLN A 978 -12.01 -61.04 -5.09
N HIS A 979 -11.47 -60.64 -6.24
CA HIS A 979 -10.81 -61.56 -7.16
C HIS A 979 -9.59 -62.22 -6.49
N ASP A 980 -8.73 -61.42 -5.87
CA ASP A 980 -7.51 -61.89 -5.20
C ASP A 980 -7.82 -62.91 -4.10
N ILE A 981 -8.81 -62.64 -3.23
CA ILE A 981 -9.14 -63.56 -2.14
C ILE A 981 -9.82 -64.84 -2.63
N CYS A 982 -10.55 -64.79 -3.76
CA CYS A 982 -11.11 -65.98 -4.38
C CYS A 982 -10.00 -66.89 -4.96
N GLU A 983 -8.98 -66.31 -5.59
CA GLU A 983 -7.83 -67.07 -6.09
C GLU A 983 -7.00 -67.66 -4.94
N GLN A 984 -6.78 -66.90 -3.85
CA GLN A 984 -6.15 -67.42 -2.65
C GLN A 984 -6.95 -68.58 -2.03
N ASN A 985 -8.29 -68.49 -2.00
CA ASN A 985 -9.16 -69.55 -1.49
C ASN A 985 -9.07 -70.83 -2.34
N LYS A 986 -9.07 -70.70 -3.67
CA LYS A 986 -8.86 -71.83 -4.59
C LYS A 986 -7.52 -72.50 -4.35
N LYS A 987 -6.44 -71.72 -4.22
CA LYS A 987 -5.10 -72.23 -3.95
C LYS A 987 -5.01 -72.96 -2.61
N ALA A 988 -5.53 -72.36 -1.54
CA ALA A 988 -5.56 -72.97 -0.21
C ALA A 988 -6.40 -74.26 -0.18
N SER A 989 -7.51 -74.29 -0.93
CA SER A 989 -8.36 -75.46 -1.10
C SER A 989 -7.62 -76.60 -1.81
N LEU A 990 -6.94 -76.28 -2.92
CA LEU A 990 -6.10 -77.23 -3.66
C LEU A 990 -5.01 -77.83 -2.77
N GLU A 991 -4.21 -76.99 -2.09
CA GLU A 991 -3.11 -77.43 -1.22
C GLU A 991 -3.62 -78.37 -0.10
N ARG A 992 -4.74 -78.01 0.53
CA ARG A 992 -5.35 -78.84 1.57
C ARG A 992 -5.88 -80.16 1.04
N CYS A 993 -6.52 -80.16 -0.12
CA CYS A 993 -7.06 -81.38 -0.73
C CYS A 993 -5.95 -82.35 -1.15
N LEU A 994 -4.85 -81.84 -1.73
CA LEU A 994 -3.67 -82.65 -2.07
C LEU A 994 -3.03 -83.27 -0.82
N THR A 995 -2.91 -82.49 0.26
CA THR A 995 -2.38 -82.98 1.55
C THR A 995 -3.27 -84.10 2.10
N LEU A 996 -4.60 -83.88 2.12
CA LEU A 996 -5.56 -84.88 2.59
C LEU A 996 -5.58 -86.15 1.72
N LEU A 997 -5.40 -86.02 0.40
CA LEU A 997 -5.29 -87.18 -0.48
C LEU A 997 -4.04 -88.00 -0.15
N GLN A 998 -2.91 -87.35 0.07
CA GLN A 998 -1.67 -88.02 0.47
C GLN A 998 -1.82 -88.71 1.84
N ASP A 999 -2.41 -88.05 2.82
CA ASP A 999 -2.58 -88.59 4.18
C ASP A 999 -3.57 -89.77 4.21
N ILE A 1000 -4.69 -89.67 3.48
CA ILE A 1000 -5.77 -90.66 3.51
C ILE A 1000 -5.47 -91.84 2.56
N PHE A 1001 -4.96 -91.57 1.36
CA PHE A 1001 -4.74 -92.61 0.35
C PHE A 1001 -3.28 -93.07 0.24
N GLY A 1002 -2.31 -92.37 0.82
CA GLY A 1002 -0.90 -92.79 0.85
C GLY A 1002 -0.69 -94.21 1.40
N PRO A 1003 -1.36 -94.62 2.50
CA PRO A 1003 -1.30 -96.00 2.98
C PRO A 1003 -1.78 -97.04 1.95
N LEU A 1004 -2.81 -96.73 1.16
CA LEU A 1004 -3.30 -97.62 0.11
C LEU A 1004 -2.25 -97.81 -1.00
N GLU A 1005 -1.53 -96.73 -1.37
CA GLU A 1005 -0.46 -96.82 -2.36
C GLU A 1005 0.69 -97.71 -1.90
N GLU A 1006 1.05 -97.65 -0.62
CA GLU A 1006 2.05 -98.54 -0.03
C GLU A 1006 1.56 -99.99 0.06
N GLU A 1007 0.30 -100.22 0.42
CA GLU A 1007 -0.30 -101.56 0.43
C GLU A 1007 -0.31 -102.20 -0.98
N VAL A 1008 -0.52 -101.40 -2.03
CA VAL A 1008 -0.40 -101.84 -3.43
C VAL A 1008 1.05 -102.19 -3.79
N LYS A 1009 2.03 -101.35 -3.42
CA LYS A 1009 3.46 -101.65 -3.65
C LYS A 1009 3.92 -102.93 -2.96
N GLN A 1010 3.39 -103.20 -1.76
CA GLN A 1010 3.64 -104.42 -0.99
C GLN A 1010 2.91 -105.65 -1.55
N SER A 1011 2.23 -105.51 -2.70
CA SER A 1011 1.55 -106.58 -3.43
C SER A 1011 0.41 -107.26 -2.67
N ILE A 1012 -0.17 -106.59 -1.66
CA ILE A 1012 -1.22 -107.15 -0.77
C ILE A 1012 -2.50 -107.54 -1.54
N TYR A 1013 -2.78 -106.82 -2.63
CA TYR A 1013 -3.97 -106.98 -3.47
C TYR A 1013 -3.77 -107.93 -4.67
N PHE A 1014 -2.56 -108.43 -4.93
CA PHE A 1014 -2.26 -109.31 -6.07
C PHE A 1014 -2.41 -110.80 -5.70
N LYS A 1015 -3.62 -111.17 -5.27
CA LYS A 1015 -4.04 -112.52 -4.87
C LYS A 1015 -5.46 -112.80 -5.37
N PRO A 1016 -5.93 -114.07 -5.45
CA PRO A 1016 -7.29 -114.38 -5.88
C PRO A 1016 -8.35 -113.66 -5.01
N GLY A 1017 -9.25 -112.92 -5.63
CA GLY A 1017 -10.25 -112.06 -4.99
C GLY A 1017 -9.73 -110.71 -4.48
N GLY A 1018 -8.47 -110.37 -4.77
CA GLY A 1018 -7.81 -109.15 -4.30
C GLY A 1018 -8.38 -107.86 -4.90
N HIS A 1019 -8.97 -107.90 -6.10
CA HIS A 1019 -9.58 -106.73 -6.73
C HIS A 1019 -10.81 -106.22 -5.96
N ASN A 1020 -11.66 -107.12 -5.46
CA ASN A 1020 -12.82 -106.74 -4.64
C ASN A 1020 -12.41 -106.10 -3.30
N LEU A 1021 -11.32 -106.58 -2.69
CA LEU A 1021 -10.80 -106.02 -1.44
C LEU A 1021 -10.22 -104.62 -1.66
N PHE A 1022 -9.55 -104.40 -2.79
CA PHE A 1022 -9.05 -103.09 -3.22
C PHE A 1022 -10.19 -102.07 -3.40
N LEU A 1023 -11.28 -102.47 -4.09
CA LEU A 1023 -12.45 -101.60 -4.28
C LEU A 1023 -13.13 -101.23 -2.95
N GLN A 1024 -13.29 -102.19 -2.03
CA GLN A 1024 -13.88 -101.91 -0.71
C GLN A 1024 -13.04 -100.93 0.10
N LYS A 1025 -11.72 -101.10 0.11
CA LYS A 1025 -10.80 -100.17 0.78
C LYS A 1025 -10.83 -98.78 0.14
N MET A 1026 -10.88 -98.72 -1.19
CA MET A 1026 -10.99 -97.46 -1.94
C MET A 1026 -12.27 -96.69 -1.58
N GLU A 1027 -13.44 -97.34 -1.53
CA GLU A 1027 -14.70 -96.70 -1.14
C GLU A 1027 -14.69 -96.22 0.33
N MET A 1028 -14.08 -96.99 1.24
CA MET A 1028 -13.91 -96.58 2.63
C MET A 1028 -13.06 -95.30 2.75
N LEU A 1029 -11.97 -95.20 1.99
CA LEU A 1029 -11.08 -94.03 2.01
C LEU A 1029 -11.74 -92.80 1.35
N LYS A 1030 -12.53 -92.98 0.29
CA LYS A 1030 -13.38 -91.90 -0.26
C LYS A 1030 -14.34 -91.35 0.80
N ALA A 1031 -15.00 -92.24 1.55
CA ALA A 1031 -15.88 -91.81 2.63
C ALA A 1031 -15.12 -91.02 3.72
N GLN A 1032 -13.91 -91.43 4.09
CA GLN A 1032 -13.06 -90.70 5.03
C GLN A 1032 -12.63 -89.31 4.50
N TYR A 1033 -12.30 -89.20 3.22
CA TYR A 1033 -12.00 -87.91 2.57
C TYR A 1033 -13.22 -86.97 2.59
N TYR A 1034 -14.42 -87.47 2.28
CA TYR A 1034 -15.64 -86.66 2.34
C TYR A 1034 -15.96 -86.17 3.75
N GLN A 1035 -15.62 -86.92 4.80
CA GLN A 1035 -15.84 -86.52 6.20
C GLN A 1035 -14.90 -85.41 6.70
N GLN A 1036 -13.79 -85.11 6.00
CA GLN A 1036 -12.88 -84.04 6.43
C GLN A 1036 -13.50 -82.65 6.23
N PRO A 1037 -13.55 -81.79 7.27
CA PRO A 1037 -14.11 -80.45 7.12
C PRO A 1037 -13.19 -79.55 6.28
N ARG A 1038 -13.75 -78.49 5.67
CA ARG A 1038 -13.01 -77.36 5.08
C ARG A 1038 -12.01 -77.73 4.01
N LYS A 1039 -12.39 -78.64 3.12
CA LYS A 1039 -11.61 -78.96 1.92
C LYS A 1039 -11.67 -77.83 0.89
N GLY A 1040 -12.78 -77.09 0.88
CA GLY A 1040 -13.05 -75.98 -0.02
C GLY A 1040 -13.49 -76.38 -1.42
N PRO A 1041 -13.68 -75.40 -2.31
CA PRO A 1041 -14.38 -75.59 -3.59
C PRO A 1041 -13.66 -76.52 -4.57
N GLN A 1042 -12.37 -76.82 -4.38
CA GLN A 1042 -11.59 -77.71 -5.25
C GLN A 1042 -11.67 -79.20 -4.83
N ALA A 1043 -12.41 -79.52 -3.75
CA ALA A 1043 -12.41 -80.86 -3.16
C ALA A 1043 -12.81 -82.01 -4.10
N GLU A 1044 -13.84 -81.79 -4.92
CA GLU A 1044 -14.36 -82.82 -5.83
C GLU A 1044 -13.44 -83.00 -7.04
N GLU A 1045 -13.03 -81.88 -7.66
CA GLU A 1045 -12.16 -81.89 -8.84
C GLU A 1045 -10.81 -82.57 -8.55
N VAL A 1046 -10.20 -82.25 -7.42
CA VAL A 1046 -8.91 -82.82 -6.99
C VAL A 1046 -9.03 -84.32 -6.69
N LEU A 1047 -10.13 -84.74 -6.03
CA LEU A 1047 -10.38 -86.16 -5.78
C LEU A 1047 -10.62 -86.94 -7.08
N GLN A 1048 -11.42 -86.41 -8.01
CA GLN A 1048 -11.69 -87.07 -9.29
C GLN A 1048 -10.43 -87.22 -10.15
N ASN A 1049 -9.59 -86.18 -10.21
CA ASN A 1049 -8.31 -86.24 -10.89
C ASN A 1049 -7.40 -87.31 -10.29
N TYR A 1050 -7.35 -87.40 -8.96
CA TYR A 1050 -6.60 -88.46 -8.27
C TYR A 1050 -7.15 -89.85 -8.59
N LEU A 1051 -8.46 -90.08 -8.48
CA LEU A 1051 -9.09 -91.37 -8.76
C LEU A 1051 -8.84 -91.81 -10.21
N THR A 1052 -8.98 -90.90 -11.18
CA THR A 1052 -8.70 -91.16 -12.60
C THR A 1052 -7.24 -91.57 -12.81
N SER A 1053 -6.30 -90.92 -12.11
CA SER A 1053 -4.87 -91.28 -12.18
C SER A 1053 -4.56 -92.69 -11.64
N LYS A 1054 -5.40 -93.22 -10.75
CA LYS A 1054 -5.24 -94.55 -10.14
C LYS A 1054 -6.04 -95.66 -10.83
N GLN A 1055 -6.76 -95.33 -11.91
CA GLN A 1055 -7.52 -96.30 -12.70
C GLN A 1055 -6.63 -97.42 -13.27
N SER A 1056 -5.44 -97.07 -13.79
CA SER A 1056 -4.47 -98.02 -14.32
C SER A 1056 -3.95 -99.02 -13.27
N VAL A 1057 -3.86 -98.58 -12.01
CA VAL A 1057 -3.49 -99.43 -10.87
C VAL A 1057 -4.61 -100.41 -10.54
N SER A 1058 -5.87 -99.95 -10.56
CA SER A 1058 -7.05 -100.82 -10.40
C SER A 1058 -7.12 -101.89 -11.49
N ASP A 1059 -6.89 -101.50 -12.76
CA ASP A 1059 -6.90 -102.40 -13.92
C ASP A 1059 -5.79 -103.45 -13.84
N ALA A 1060 -4.60 -103.08 -13.35
CA ALA A 1060 -3.48 -104.01 -13.13
C ALA A 1060 -3.78 -105.05 -12.04
N VAL A 1061 -4.45 -104.64 -10.95
CA VAL A 1061 -4.93 -105.56 -9.90
C VAL A 1061 -6.00 -106.51 -10.47
N LEU A 1062 -6.94 -106.00 -11.26
CA LEU A 1062 -8.00 -106.79 -11.91
C LEU A 1062 -7.45 -107.86 -12.87
N HIS A 1063 -6.53 -107.47 -13.75
CA HIS A 1063 -5.93 -108.38 -14.74
C HIS A 1063 -5.13 -109.50 -14.07
N THR A 1064 -4.45 -109.20 -12.96
CA THR A 1064 -3.67 -110.21 -12.21
C THR A 1064 -4.57 -111.18 -11.44
N ASP A 1065 -5.67 -110.69 -10.85
CA ASP A 1065 -6.69 -111.51 -10.18
C ASP A 1065 -7.35 -112.50 -11.16
N GLN A 1066 -7.67 -112.04 -12.37
CA GLN A 1066 -8.22 -112.86 -13.46
C GLN A 1066 -7.23 -113.93 -13.96
N ALA A 1067 -5.94 -113.60 -14.07
CA ALA A 1067 -4.89 -114.51 -14.52
C ALA A 1067 -4.56 -115.62 -13.48
N LEU A 1068 -4.60 -115.30 -12.19
CA LEU A 1068 -4.37 -116.27 -11.10
C LEU A 1068 -5.57 -117.21 -10.93
N THR A 1069 -6.80 -116.70 -11.07
CA THR A 1069 -8.05 -117.49 -11.04
C THR A 1069 -8.15 -118.46 -12.24
N ALA A 1070 -7.59 -118.10 -13.40
CA ALA A 1070 -7.50 -118.98 -14.58
C ALA A 1070 -6.47 -120.12 -14.40
N LYS A 1071 -5.33 -119.87 -13.73
CA LYS A 1071 -4.30 -120.89 -13.43
C LYS A 1071 -4.73 -121.93 -12.40
N GLU A 1072 -5.67 -121.62 -11.50
CA GLU A 1072 -6.24 -122.60 -10.55
C GLU A 1072 -7.21 -123.58 -11.23
N LYS A 1073 -7.84 -123.21 -12.35
CA LYS A 1073 -8.71 -124.08 -13.15
C LYS A 1073 -7.94 -125.04 -14.09
N GLU A 1074 -6.79 -124.65 -14.62
CA GLU A 1074 -5.95 -125.49 -15.50
C GLU A 1074 -5.27 -126.68 -14.77
N LYS A 1075 -5.07 -126.60 -13.45
CA LYS A 1075 -4.42 -127.66 -12.65
C LYS A 1075 -5.36 -128.83 -12.32
N GLU A 1076 -6.68 -128.61 -12.37
CA GLU A 1076 -7.73 -129.60 -12.10
C GLU A 1076 -8.09 -130.42 -13.36
N GLU A 1077 -7.98 -129.83 -14.55
CA GLU A 1077 -8.27 -130.49 -15.84
C GLU A 1077 -7.16 -131.46 -16.30
N ALA A 1078 -5.92 -131.29 -15.82
CA ALA A 1078 -4.80 -132.21 -16.09
C ALA A 1078 -4.94 -133.57 -15.36
N ARG A 1079 -5.72 -133.64 -14.28
CA ARG A 1079 -5.96 -134.86 -13.48
C ARG A 1079 -6.99 -135.80 -14.12
N GLN A 1080 -7.93 -135.26 -14.88
CA GLN A 1080 -9.03 -136.01 -15.50
C GLN A 1080 -8.65 -136.66 -16.85
N LYS A 1081 -7.55 -136.21 -17.48
CA LYS A 1081 -7.09 -136.69 -18.80
C LYS A 1081 -6.27 -138.00 -18.75
N ALA A 1082 -5.74 -138.37 -17.58
CA ALA A 1082 -4.98 -139.60 -17.36
C ALA A 1082 -5.87 -140.86 -17.19
N GLU A 1083 -7.15 -140.68 -16.84
CA GLU A 1083 -8.10 -141.78 -16.60
C GLU A 1083 -8.85 -142.22 -17.89
N ALA A 1084 -8.95 -141.33 -18.88
CA ALA A 1084 -9.59 -141.59 -20.17
C ALA A 1084 -8.72 -142.39 -21.17
N GLN A 1085 -7.40 -142.41 -21.02
CA GLN A 1085 -6.47 -143.18 -21.88
C GLN A 1085 -6.56 -144.71 -21.67
N ARG A 1086 -7.20 -145.17 -20.60
CA ARG A 1086 -7.39 -146.59 -20.27
C ARG A 1086 -8.61 -147.21 -20.98
N VAL A 1087 -9.49 -146.42 -21.61
CA VAL A 1087 -10.77 -146.89 -22.18
C VAL A 1087 -10.77 -146.96 -23.73
N GLU A 1088 -10.09 -146.06 -24.46
CA GLU A 1088 -10.13 -146.06 -25.95
C GLU A 1088 -9.16 -147.06 -26.62
N ALA A 1089 -8.22 -147.64 -25.85
CA ALA A 1089 -7.42 -148.79 -26.30
C ALA A 1089 -8.29 -150.01 -26.69
N ASN A 1090 -9.53 -150.07 -26.21
CA ASN A 1090 -10.49 -151.13 -26.55
C ASN A 1090 -11.42 -150.78 -27.74
N ARG A 1091 -11.42 -149.56 -28.32
CA ARG A 1091 -12.36 -149.15 -29.40
C ARG A 1091 -11.73 -148.96 -30.78
N LEU A 1092 -10.43 -148.65 -30.86
CA LEU A 1092 -9.68 -148.49 -32.13
C LEU A 1092 -9.67 -149.75 -33.02
N ALA A 1093 -10.04 -150.92 -32.50
CA ALA A 1093 -10.20 -152.15 -33.27
C ALA A 1093 -11.48 -152.20 -34.13
N ALA A 1094 -12.47 -151.29 -33.95
CA ALA A 1094 -13.80 -151.44 -34.55
C ALA A 1094 -14.11 -150.57 -35.79
N ILE A 1095 -13.57 -149.34 -35.98
CA ILE A 1095 -14.01 -148.43 -37.07
C ILE A 1095 -12.91 -148.09 -38.09
N ALA A 1096 -11.84 -148.89 -38.13
CA ALA A 1096 -11.09 -149.09 -39.37
C ALA A 1096 -11.97 -149.63 -40.54
N ARG A 1097 -13.24 -150.00 -40.27
CA ARG A 1097 -14.22 -150.51 -41.25
C ARG A 1097 -15.12 -149.48 -41.94
N GLU A 1098 -15.24 -148.20 -41.52
CA GLU A 1098 -16.11 -147.21 -42.22
C GLU A 1098 -15.35 -146.15 -43.06
N ASN A 1099 -14.01 -146.26 -43.17
CA ASN A 1099 -13.16 -145.37 -43.99
C ASN A 1099 -13.56 -145.19 -45.46
N GLN A 1100 -14.57 -145.89 -46.00
CA GLN A 1100 -14.78 -145.96 -47.44
C GLN A 1100 -15.90 -145.05 -47.97
N ARG A 1101 -16.71 -144.39 -47.13
CA ARG A 1101 -17.95 -143.78 -47.62
C ARG A 1101 -17.91 -142.34 -48.15
N ILE A 1102 -17.40 -141.30 -47.48
CA ILE A 1102 -17.78 -139.91 -47.90
C ILE A 1102 -16.63 -139.01 -48.35
N MET A 1103 -15.73 -139.67 -49.08
CA MET A 1103 -15.05 -139.08 -50.24
C MET A 1103 -16.02 -138.38 -51.22
N GLN A 1104 -17.33 -138.63 -51.14
CA GLN A 1104 -18.40 -138.03 -51.95
C GLN A 1104 -18.76 -136.56 -51.66
N GLU A 1105 -18.45 -135.97 -50.49
CA GLU A 1105 -18.92 -134.58 -50.19
C GLU A 1105 -17.92 -133.47 -50.57
N LYS A 1106 -16.75 -133.85 -51.08
CA LYS A 1106 -15.75 -132.93 -51.64
C LYS A 1106 -16.23 -132.14 -52.87
N GLU A 1107 -17.29 -132.56 -53.57
CA GLU A 1107 -17.74 -131.95 -54.83
C GLU A 1107 -18.56 -130.65 -54.64
N ARG A 1108 -19.12 -130.42 -53.44
CA ARG A 1108 -19.94 -129.24 -53.13
C ARG A 1108 -19.13 -127.95 -52.95
N LEU A 1109 -17.80 -128.07 -52.82
CA LEU A 1109 -16.88 -126.95 -52.68
C LEU A 1109 -16.86 -125.99 -53.90
N HIS A 1110 -17.26 -126.42 -55.09
CA HIS A 1110 -16.90 -125.69 -56.31
C HIS A 1110 -17.82 -124.50 -56.67
N GLN A 1111 -19.06 -124.44 -56.20
CA GLN A 1111 -20.05 -123.43 -56.65
C GLN A 1111 -20.04 -122.10 -55.88
N GLN A 1112 -19.56 -122.05 -54.63
CA GLN A 1112 -19.60 -120.81 -53.84
C GLN A 1112 -18.46 -119.82 -54.14
N GLN A 1113 -17.32 -120.30 -54.64
CA GLN A 1113 -16.15 -119.45 -54.93
C GLN A 1113 -16.32 -118.53 -56.16
N VAL A 1114 -17.22 -118.83 -57.10
CA VAL A 1114 -17.41 -118.03 -58.32
C VAL A 1114 -18.16 -116.71 -58.05
N ARG A 1115 -18.96 -116.63 -56.98
CA ARG A 1115 -19.96 -115.55 -56.81
C ARG A 1115 -19.47 -114.28 -56.08
N GLN A 1116 -18.33 -114.29 -55.38
CA GLN A 1116 -17.84 -113.10 -54.64
C GLN A 1116 -16.58 -112.46 -55.26
N MET A 1117 -15.86 -113.17 -56.14
CA MET A 1117 -14.78 -112.58 -56.95
C MET A 1117 -15.23 -111.34 -57.76
N GLU A 1118 -16.52 -111.24 -58.11
CA GLU A 1118 -17.11 -110.10 -58.82
C GLU A 1118 -17.30 -108.85 -57.94
N ILE A 1119 -17.44 -109.01 -56.62
CA ILE A 1119 -17.74 -107.90 -55.69
C ILE A 1119 -16.45 -107.17 -55.24
N GLU A 1120 -15.34 -107.86 -55.05
CA GLU A 1120 -14.09 -107.20 -54.61
C GLU A 1120 -13.38 -106.42 -55.73
N ARG A 1121 -13.59 -106.80 -57.00
CA ARG A 1121 -13.08 -106.07 -58.16
C ARG A 1121 -13.59 -104.61 -58.21
N ALA A 1122 -14.77 -104.33 -57.65
CA ALA A 1122 -15.35 -102.98 -57.56
C ALA A 1122 -14.68 -102.13 -56.47
N ASN A 1123 -14.25 -102.72 -55.35
CA ASN A 1123 -13.58 -101.99 -54.27
C ASN A 1123 -12.13 -101.60 -54.63
N PHE A 1124 -11.47 -102.39 -55.48
CA PHE A 1124 -10.12 -102.12 -55.99
C PHE A 1124 -10.00 -100.78 -56.75
N LEU A 1125 -11.04 -100.37 -57.49
CA LEU A 1125 -11.06 -99.09 -58.21
C LEU A 1125 -11.21 -97.87 -57.28
N ALA A 1126 -11.95 -98.01 -56.17
CA ALA A 1126 -12.12 -96.95 -55.17
C ALA A 1126 -10.84 -96.68 -54.36
N GLN A 1127 -9.94 -97.67 -54.30
CA GLN A 1127 -8.64 -97.56 -53.63
C GLN A 1127 -7.62 -96.75 -54.46
N GLN A 1128 -7.69 -96.81 -55.80
CA GLN A 1128 -6.76 -96.10 -56.69
C GLN A 1128 -6.86 -94.57 -56.65
N GLN A 1129 -8.06 -93.99 -56.44
CA GLN A 1129 -8.26 -92.54 -56.43
C GLN A 1129 -7.67 -91.85 -55.19
N ARG A 1130 -7.78 -92.47 -54.01
CA ARG A 1130 -7.24 -91.88 -52.76
C ARG A 1130 -5.71 -91.92 -52.71
N GLU A 1131 -5.10 -92.83 -53.46
CA GLU A 1131 -3.65 -93.02 -53.49
C GLU A 1131 -2.91 -92.00 -54.38
N GLN A 1132 -3.61 -91.36 -55.33
CA GLN A 1132 -3.06 -90.23 -56.10
C GLN A 1132 -2.94 -88.95 -55.24
N GLU A 1133 -3.90 -88.68 -54.35
CA GLU A 1133 -3.87 -87.50 -53.47
C GLU A 1133 -2.78 -87.59 -52.39
N ARG A 1134 -2.42 -88.81 -51.96
CA ARG A 1134 -1.30 -89.05 -51.03
C ARG A 1134 0.06 -88.60 -51.60
N ARG A 1135 0.29 -88.76 -52.91
CA ARG A 1135 1.63 -88.55 -53.51
C ARG A 1135 2.03 -87.08 -53.67
N LEU A 1136 1.08 -86.18 -53.93
CA LEU A 1136 1.38 -84.76 -54.17
C LEU A 1136 1.77 -83.98 -52.89
N ARG A 1137 1.27 -84.39 -51.71
CA ARG A 1137 1.61 -83.72 -50.43
C ARG A 1137 2.94 -84.17 -49.84
N GLU A 1138 3.27 -85.46 -49.96
CA GLU A 1138 4.54 -86.01 -49.45
C GLU A 1138 5.79 -85.45 -50.17
N GLU A 1139 5.64 -85.01 -51.42
CA GLU A 1139 6.75 -84.53 -52.25
C GLU A 1139 7.23 -83.12 -51.86
N ALA A 1140 6.34 -82.27 -51.34
CA ALA A 1140 6.67 -80.90 -50.95
C ALA A 1140 7.37 -80.80 -49.57
N GLU A 1141 6.98 -81.62 -48.59
CA GLU A 1141 7.61 -81.60 -47.25
C GLU A 1141 9.01 -82.24 -47.26
N ARG A 1142 9.25 -83.26 -48.09
CA ARG A 1142 10.58 -83.90 -48.24
C ARG A 1142 11.67 -82.93 -48.69
N GLN A 1143 11.35 -81.96 -49.56
CA GLN A 1143 12.35 -81.01 -50.06
C GLN A 1143 12.81 -79.99 -49.00
N ARG A 1144 11.97 -79.62 -48.02
CA ARG A 1144 12.35 -78.65 -46.97
C ARG A 1144 13.27 -79.23 -45.89
N ALA A 1145 12.97 -80.43 -45.39
CA ALA A 1145 13.77 -81.03 -44.31
C ALA A 1145 15.18 -81.48 -44.76
N LEU A 1146 15.34 -81.84 -46.04
CA LEU A 1146 16.65 -82.19 -46.63
C LEU A 1146 17.65 -81.03 -46.60
N ALA A 1147 17.16 -79.79 -46.73
CA ALA A 1147 18.00 -78.59 -46.66
C ALA A 1147 18.52 -78.31 -45.23
N GLU A 1148 17.72 -78.54 -44.19
CA GLU A 1148 18.12 -78.34 -42.79
C GLU A 1148 19.16 -79.38 -42.32
N ALA A 1149 19.10 -80.60 -42.85
CA ALA A 1149 20.04 -81.68 -42.51
C ALA A 1149 21.49 -81.41 -42.97
N GLN A 1150 21.68 -80.64 -44.04
CA GLN A 1150 23.01 -80.42 -44.63
C GLN A 1150 23.79 -79.31 -43.92
N LEU A 1151 23.12 -78.24 -43.48
CA LEU A 1151 23.76 -77.09 -42.85
C LEU A 1151 24.36 -77.42 -41.46
N ARG A 1152 23.74 -78.35 -40.71
CA ARG A 1152 24.25 -78.79 -39.40
C ARG A 1152 25.56 -79.58 -39.50
N ARG A 1153 25.71 -80.45 -40.51
CA ARG A 1153 26.93 -81.28 -40.68
C ARG A 1153 28.18 -80.44 -40.98
N GLN A 1154 28.03 -79.38 -41.76
CA GLN A 1154 29.15 -78.50 -42.12
C GLN A 1154 29.73 -77.73 -40.93
N LYS A 1155 29.01 -77.59 -39.81
CA LYS A 1155 29.46 -76.80 -38.66
C LYS A 1155 30.38 -77.52 -37.68
N GLU A 1156 30.31 -78.84 -37.53
CA GLU A 1156 31.14 -79.56 -36.55
C GLU A 1156 32.22 -80.44 -37.21
N GLU A 1157 32.23 -80.51 -38.54
CA GLU A 1157 33.46 -80.83 -39.29
C GLU A 1157 34.59 -79.81 -39.01
N LEU A 1158 34.25 -78.63 -38.47
CA LEU A 1158 35.18 -77.67 -37.87
C LEU A 1158 35.71 -78.09 -36.48
N GLU A 1159 34.96 -78.90 -35.70
CA GLU A 1159 35.45 -79.50 -34.45
C GLU A 1159 36.47 -80.62 -34.72
N ARG A 1160 36.44 -81.21 -35.92
CA ARG A 1160 37.35 -82.26 -36.41
C ARG A 1160 38.81 -81.83 -36.61
N LEU A 1161 39.16 -80.55 -36.53
CA LEU A 1161 40.50 -80.10 -36.96
C LEU A 1161 41.34 -79.38 -35.90
N ARG A 1162 40.80 -79.08 -34.72
CA ARG A 1162 41.53 -78.18 -33.80
C ARG A 1162 42.29 -78.85 -32.66
N ASN A 1163 41.82 -79.96 -32.11
CA ASN A 1163 42.38 -80.50 -30.88
C ASN A 1163 42.56 -82.02 -30.96
N TYR A 1164 43.74 -82.53 -31.33
CA TYR A 1164 44.65 -83.20 -30.38
C TYR A 1164 45.82 -83.98 -31.06
N ASN A 1165 47.06 -83.53 -30.76
CA ASN A 1165 48.35 -84.25 -30.81
C ASN A 1165 48.63 -84.81 -29.40
N PRO A 1166 49.42 -85.89 -29.17
CA PRO A 1166 50.86 -85.74 -28.77
C PRO A 1166 51.72 -87.04 -29.02
N PRO A 1167 52.85 -87.32 -28.33
CA PRO A 1167 54.22 -86.87 -28.61
C PRO A 1167 55.28 -88.01 -28.74
N HIS A 1168 56.45 -87.59 -29.23
CA HIS A 1168 57.86 -87.99 -28.97
C HIS A 1168 58.30 -89.36 -28.41
N ASP A 1169 59.36 -89.86 -29.07
CA ASP A 1169 60.57 -90.63 -28.65
C ASP A 1169 60.73 -91.96 -29.42
N ASP A 1170 61.87 -92.34 -30.00
CA ASP A 1170 63.18 -91.70 -30.23
C ASP A 1170 63.97 -92.59 -31.22
N CYS A 1171 65.14 -92.13 -31.67
CA CYS A 1171 66.23 -92.90 -32.33
C CYS A 1171 66.04 -93.23 -33.85
N ILE A 1172 67.00 -93.08 -34.79
CA ILE A 1172 68.47 -93.19 -34.79
C ILE A 1172 69.10 -92.30 -35.88
N LEU A 1173 70.26 -91.74 -35.53
CA LEU A 1173 71.38 -91.15 -36.30
C LEU A 1173 71.55 -91.52 -37.79
N LEU A 1174 71.73 -90.49 -38.63
CA LEU A 1174 73.02 -90.09 -39.24
C LEU A 1174 72.94 -88.67 -39.81
#